data_AF-A0A4R6UV59-F1
#
_entry.id   AF-A0A4R6UV59-F1
#
_cell.length_a   1.000
_cell.length_b   1.000
_cell.length_c   1.000
_cell.angle_alpha   90.00
_cell.angle_beta   90.00
_cell.angle_gamma   90.00
#
_symmetry.space_group_name_H-M   'P 1'
#
loop_
_entity.id
_entity.type
_entity.pdbx_description
1 polymer ?
#
loop_
_entity_poly.entity_id
_entity_poly.type
_entity_poly.pdbx_seq_one_letter_code
_entity_poly.pdbx_strand_id
1 'polypeptide(L)'
;MRALWQRLLPLLDLRMLVWVGGMWLILFTPSSGSLRQFDRALFSVGAQLMPAPITPDAIEVLALTQPELQQLMQDPVAHADTTALLYSLLNSKAQIAFITPLLPRTEAFSAEQLLRDAGEQSLVYQAFQSREALRQKFAQWLHSPSVRVASNTLTPRLGSEQRVLVEPNGERDFNALLGRKIGKYSAPTQYVQSIPSNNRLAIWPASLPGASHDSIKQPLLWHHDEQWYPSLDLAMLQPSDNGSHLNWQAPNFLQRLPDGQVYPINADGSIYPLLQPDAAYTPNIVQHDMRSFVRSGGVTPYLFIGLADDPALLQLAGNVQSLQSGYYYHSPWWFPALEKAVLLLVLLYTLLLVPRVHPGVSLLIGAMLLGLIVVGQFGTQLTQAQWLPLGLTMQFLLFSSAIMLLWRQQQKPITLLREQHLQMALQWSNHLVQQGQLDQALQALNACPPSKPVLELMYEIGGQHERKRRPAAAVEVYKALLQRKPRYKDVAKRIAQLEQKQTTQIVEPTSLALTKTMVLDDQHGRPQFGRYQIESELGRGAMGVVYLGFDPHIARKVAIKTLDYAQYDASEREAVKARFFREAEAAGKLRHPNIVSVYDVGEDHDLAFIAMDYITGQPLSDFVGKSNLLPVSEVFAIVADVADALHYAHEQQVVHRDIKPGNIMYDRAQKKVTVTDFGIARIVSEQRTQTGEIVGSPLYMSPEQIVGKKVSKPTDIFSLGVTLYQLLSGELPFQGENIAVLSHQIMNGKHKPIRDARSGLPSAASRIINKALQKDPYERYQNAAEMAKALRNAI
;
A
#
# COMPACT_ATOMS: atom_id res chain seq x y z
N MET A 1 -17.96 -13.40 -2.33
CA MET A 1 -16.64 -13.73 -2.92
C MET A 1 -16.60 -13.57 -4.43
N ARG A 2 -17.47 -14.21 -5.24
CA ARG A 2 -17.50 -14.03 -6.71
C ARG A 2 -17.63 -12.57 -7.18
N ALA A 3 -18.51 -11.78 -6.57
CA ALA A 3 -18.67 -10.35 -6.87
C ALA A 3 -17.46 -9.48 -6.44
N LEU A 4 -16.70 -9.94 -5.44
CA LEU A 4 -15.47 -9.30 -4.96
C LEU A 4 -14.32 -9.60 -5.94
N TRP A 5 -14.26 -10.83 -6.44
CA TRP A 5 -13.35 -11.24 -7.51
C TRP A 5 -13.64 -10.52 -8.83
N GLN A 6 -14.91 -10.32 -9.19
CA GLN A 6 -15.32 -9.59 -10.41
C GLN A 6 -15.13 -8.07 -10.33
N ARG A 7 -15.14 -7.48 -9.12
CA ARG A 7 -14.82 -6.06 -8.89
C ARG A 7 -13.33 -5.79 -8.75
N LEU A 8 -12.55 -6.77 -8.27
CA LEU A 8 -11.10 -6.70 -8.23
C LEU A 8 -10.47 -7.00 -9.59
N LEU A 9 -11.10 -7.83 -10.45
CA LEU A 9 -10.58 -8.21 -11.77
C LEU A 9 -10.16 -7.03 -12.68
N PRO A 10 -10.94 -5.92 -12.77
CA PRO A 10 -10.57 -4.77 -13.59
C PRO A 10 -9.59 -3.81 -12.89
N LEU A 11 -9.53 -3.84 -11.54
CA LEU A 11 -8.60 -3.05 -10.72
C LEU A 11 -7.23 -3.73 -10.58
N LEU A 12 -7.18 -5.05 -10.72
CA LEU A 12 -6.00 -5.85 -11.01
C LEU A 12 -5.67 -5.71 -12.50
N ASP A 13 -5.46 -4.48 -12.97
CA ASP A 13 -4.68 -4.33 -14.19
C ASP A 13 -3.33 -4.99 -13.90
N LEU A 14 -3.01 -6.07 -14.61
CA LEU A 14 -1.74 -6.77 -14.45
C LEU A 14 -0.54 -5.81 -14.57
N ARG A 15 -0.71 -4.69 -15.30
CA ARG A 15 0.25 -3.58 -15.33
C ARG A 15 0.42 -2.88 -13.98
N MET A 16 -0.66 -2.63 -13.25
CA MET A 16 -0.62 -2.04 -11.91
C MET A 16 0.07 -2.97 -10.92
N LEU A 17 -0.13 -4.28 -11.03
CA LEU A 17 0.57 -5.26 -10.20
C LEU A 17 2.09 -5.20 -10.44
N VAL A 18 2.51 -5.18 -11.71
CA VAL A 18 3.93 -5.01 -12.08
C VAL A 18 4.47 -3.65 -11.62
N TRP A 19 3.70 -2.57 -11.77
CA TRP A 19 4.13 -1.23 -11.37
C TRP A 19 4.27 -1.07 -9.86
N VAL A 20 3.25 -1.45 -9.09
CA VAL A 20 3.29 -1.40 -7.62
C VAL A 20 4.37 -2.33 -7.08
N GLY A 21 4.46 -3.56 -7.60
CA GLY A 21 5.49 -4.52 -7.19
C GLY A 21 6.90 -4.02 -7.49
N GLY A 22 7.15 -3.51 -8.70
CA GLY A 22 8.45 -2.96 -9.08
C GLY A 22 8.82 -1.71 -8.27
N MET A 23 7.87 -0.79 -8.07
CA MET A 23 8.11 0.42 -7.28
C MET A 23 8.38 0.09 -5.81
N TRP A 24 7.65 -0.89 -5.25
CA TRP A 24 7.89 -1.36 -3.90
C TRP A 24 9.29 -1.96 -3.74
N LEU A 25 9.75 -2.79 -4.69
CA LEU A 25 11.11 -3.35 -4.67
C LEU A 25 12.21 -2.30 -4.82
N ILE A 26 11.96 -1.21 -5.57
CA ILE A 26 12.93 -0.11 -5.71
C ILE A 26 13.01 0.73 -4.43
N LEU A 27 11.86 0.97 -3.79
CA LEU A 27 11.76 1.81 -2.59
C LEU A 27 12.12 1.06 -1.30
N PHE A 28 11.89 -0.25 -1.26
CA PHE A 28 12.07 -1.09 -0.08
C PHE A 28 12.88 -2.34 -0.44
N THR A 29 13.93 -2.60 0.33
CA THR A 29 14.68 -3.86 0.25
C THR A 29 13.92 -4.95 1.00
N PRO A 30 13.40 -5.98 0.33
CA PRO A 30 12.59 -6.98 0.99
C PRO A 30 13.42 -7.85 1.95
N SER A 31 12.89 -8.09 3.14
CA SER A 31 13.52 -8.92 4.17
C SER A 31 13.08 -10.39 4.14
N SER A 32 12.36 -10.83 3.10
CA SER A 32 11.71 -12.15 3.07
C SER A 32 12.69 -13.30 2.78
N GLY A 33 12.52 -14.40 3.51
CA GLY A 33 13.44 -15.56 3.47
C GLY A 33 13.47 -16.33 2.14
N SER A 34 12.41 -16.31 1.33
CA SER A 34 12.35 -17.05 0.05
C SER A 34 13.20 -16.42 -1.05
N LEU A 35 13.28 -15.08 -1.10
CA LEU A 35 14.12 -14.35 -2.06
C LEU A 35 15.61 -14.69 -1.84
N ARG A 36 15.99 -14.85 -0.56
CA ARG A 36 17.35 -15.17 -0.14
C ARG A 36 17.78 -16.62 -0.44
N GLN A 37 16.85 -17.56 -0.57
CA GLN A 37 17.17 -18.93 -0.97
C GLN A 37 17.68 -19.02 -2.40
N PHE A 38 17.16 -18.18 -3.31
CA PHE A 38 17.61 -18.16 -4.69
C PHE A 38 19.00 -17.55 -4.83
N ASP A 39 19.28 -16.45 -4.13
CA ASP A 39 20.63 -15.90 -4.06
C ASP A 39 21.62 -16.89 -3.43
N ARG A 40 21.18 -17.71 -2.45
CA ARG A 40 22.00 -18.81 -1.90
C ARG A 40 22.36 -19.87 -2.93
N ALA A 41 21.39 -20.28 -3.74
CA ALA A 41 21.62 -21.23 -4.82
C ALA A 41 22.54 -20.65 -5.91
N LEU A 42 22.35 -19.38 -6.27
CA LEU A 42 23.24 -18.71 -7.23
C LEU A 42 24.66 -18.55 -6.67
N PHE A 43 24.79 -18.22 -5.39
CA PHE A 43 26.08 -18.07 -4.73
C PHE A 43 26.84 -19.39 -4.70
N SER A 44 26.16 -20.49 -4.35
CA SER A 44 26.77 -21.82 -4.30
C SER A 44 27.20 -22.31 -5.68
N VAL A 45 26.41 -22.06 -6.72
CA VAL A 45 26.78 -22.38 -8.11
C VAL A 45 28.03 -21.60 -8.52
N GLY A 46 28.05 -20.29 -8.25
CA GLY A 46 29.21 -19.45 -8.59
C GLY A 46 30.46 -19.83 -7.81
N ALA A 47 30.30 -20.21 -6.55
CA ALA A 47 31.35 -20.74 -5.71
C ALA A 47 31.93 -22.04 -6.30
N GLN A 48 31.10 -23.01 -6.69
CA GLN A 48 31.54 -24.30 -7.25
C GLN A 48 32.32 -24.18 -8.57
N LEU A 49 32.12 -23.10 -9.31
CA LEU A 49 32.86 -22.83 -10.54
C LEU A 49 34.30 -22.36 -10.29
N MET A 50 34.65 -22.02 -9.05
CA MET A 50 36.02 -21.69 -8.68
C MET A 50 36.87 -22.95 -8.48
N PRO A 51 38.19 -22.87 -8.73
CA PRO A 51 39.09 -23.92 -8.27
C PRO A 51 38.97 -24.07 -6.75
N ALA A 52 39.08 -25.31 -6.27
CA ALA A 52 39.01 -25.59 -4.84
C ALA A 52 40.04 -24.73 -4.09
N PRO A 53 39.64 -24.09 -2.97
CA PRO A 53 40.55 -23.30 -2.18
C PRO A 53 41.72 -24.17 -1.71
N ILE A 54 42.92 -23.61 -1.72
CA ILE A 54 44.09 -24.27 -1.11
C ILE A 54 43.74 -24.45 0.36
N THR A 55 43.72 -25.70 0.84
CA THR A 55 43.34 -26.00 2.22
C THR A 55 44.29 -25.29 3.17
N PRO A 56 43.81 -24.29 3.91
CA PRO A 56 44.63 -23.58 4.89
C PRO A 56 44.92 -24.48 6.09
N ASP A 57 45.79 -23.98 6.98
CA ASP A 57 46.08 -24.65 8.24
C ASP A 57 44.79 -25.04 8.96
N ALA A 58 44.79 -26.24 9.54
CA ALA A 58 43.65 -26.74 10.26
C ALA A 58 43.30 -25.78 11.41
N ILE A 59 42.01 -25.60 11.65
CA ILE A 59 41.53 -24.97 12.89
C ILE A 59 41.12 -26.10 13.83
N GLU A 60 41.62 -26.07 15.06
CA GLU A 60 41.22 -27.04 16.06
C GLU A 60 39.94 -26.61 16.77
N VAL A 61 39.05 -27.57 16.95
CA VAL A 61 37.79 -27.39 17.66
C VAL A 61 37.73 -28.41 18.78
N LEU A 62 37.76 -27.93 20.02
CA LEU A 62 37.55 -28.74 21.22
C LEU A 62 36.07 -28.73 21.59
N ALA A 63 35.39 -29.83 21.26
CA ALA A 63 33.99 -30.05 21.61
C ALA A 63 33.92 -30.66 23.02
N LEU A 64 33.34 -29.93 23.96
CA LEU A 64 33.14 -30.39 25.34
C LEU A 64 31.67 -30.69 25.56
N THR A 65 31.37 -31.80 26.22
CA THR A 65 30.00 -32.06 26.67
C THR A 65 29.58 -31.00 27.68
N GLN A 66 28.27 -30.75 27.82
CA GLN A 66 27.74 -29.79 28.79
C GLN A 66 28.30 -29.96 30.23
N PRO A 67 28.39 -31.19 30.80
CA PRO A 67 28.99 -31.36 32.13
C PRO A 67 30.49 -31.05 32.16
N GLU A 68 31.26 -31.42 31.13
CA GLU A 68 32.69 -31.11 31.04
C GLU A 68 32.95 -29.61 30.95
N LEU A 69 32.19 -28.90 30.11
CA LEU A 69 32.28 -27.45 29.99
C LEU A 69 31.90 -26.75 31.30
N GLN A 70 30.79 -27.18 31.92
CA GLN A 70 30.35 -26.63 33.20
C GLN A 70 31.41 -26.85 34.28
N GLN A 71 32.00 -28.04 34.31
CA GLN A 71 33.05 -28.38 35.26
C GLN A 71 34.32 -27.56 35.04
N LEU A 72 34.78 -27.43 33.80
CA LEU A 72 35.94 -26.58 33.45
C LEU A 72 35.72 -25.12 33.89
N MET A 73 34.50 -24.61 33.74
CA MET A 73 34.16 -23.21 34.06
C MET A 73 33.87 -22.95 35.55
N GLN A 74 33.41 -23.96 36.29
CA GLN A 74 33.03 -23.81 37.71
C GLN A 74 34.11 -24.30 38.67
N ASP A 75 34.78 -25.42 38.37
CA ASP A 75 35.90 -25.94 39.15
C ASP A 75 36.83 -26.81 38.27
N PRO A 76 37.80 -26.19 37.56
CA PRO A 76 38.62 -26.91 36.60
C PRO A 76 39.51 -27.99 37.23
N VAL A 77 39.78 -27.90 38.55
CA VAL A 77 40.69 -28.78 39.28
C VAL A 77 39.96 -29.89 40.05
N ALA A 78 38.63 -29.99 39.89
CA ALA A 78 37.82 -30.99 40.57
C ALA A 78 38.06 -32.43 40.06
N HIS A 79 38.36 -32.61 38.77
CA HIS A 79 38.58 -33.93 38.16
C HIS A 79 39.93 -33.98 37.43
N ALA A 80 40.50 -35.19 37.35
CA ALA A 80 41.80 -35.43 36.72
C ALA A 80 41.79 -35.04 35.23
N ASP A 81 40.72 -35.38 34.51
CA ASP A 81 40.59 -35.13 33.07
C ASP A 81 40.52 -33.61 32.76
N THR A 82 39.74 -32.82 33.52
CA THR A 82 39.68 -31.35 33.36
C THR A 82 40.95 -30.66 33.82
N THR A 83 41.62 -31.19 34.85
CA THR A 83 42.92 -30.68 35.31
C THR A 83 43.98 -30.89 34.24
N ALA A 84 44.02 -32.06 33.60
CA ALA A 84 44.94 -32.34 32.50
C ALA A 84 44.68 -31.43 31.30
N LEU A 85 43.41 -31.20 30.95
CA LEU A 85 43.02 -30.24 29.92
C LEU A 85 43.48 -28.82 30.26
N LEU A 86 43.30 -28.38 31.51
CA LEU A 86 43.76 -27.07 31.97
C LEU A 86 45.27 -26.90 31.76
N TYR A 87 46.07 -27.91 32.09
CA TYR A 87 47.51 -27.86 31.86
C TYR A 87 47.87 -27.73 30.37
N SER A 88 47.19 -28.46 29.49
CA SER A 88 47.39 -28.34 28.04
C SER A 88 47.01 -26.95 27.52
N LEU A 89 45.90 -26.38 28.00
CA LEU A 89 45.43 -25.05 27.60
C LEU A 89 46.36 -23.92 28.07
N LEU A 90 46.84 -23.98 29.32
CA LEU A 90 47.75 -22.98 29.89
C LEU A 90 49.11 -22.93 29.16
N ASN A 91 49.54 -24.07 28.59
CA ASN A 91 50.81 -24.18 27.86
C ASN A 91 50.65 -23.95 26.35
N SER A 92 49.42 -23.81 25.85
CA SER A 92 49.16 -23.57 24.43
C SER A 92 49.59 -22.16 24.02
N LYS A 93 50.16 -22.06 22.80
CA LYS A 93 50.48 -20.78 22.16
C LYS A 93 49.39 -20.34 21.16
N ALA A 94 48.30 -21.09 21.06
CA ALA A 94 47.21 -20.78 20.16
C ALA A 94 46.41 -19.55 20.63
N GLN A 95 45.77 -18.86 19.69
CA GLN A 95 44.68 -17.95 20.02
C GLN A 95 43.42 -18.76 20.29
N ILE A 96 42.77 -18.50 21.42
CA ILE A 96 41.70 -19.36 21.94
C ILE A 96 40.39 -18.58 21.95
N ALA A 97 39.39 -19.08 21.24
CA ALA A 97 38.02 -18.61 21.32
C ALA A 97 37.22 -19.55 22.22
N PHE A 98 36.68 -19.02 23.31
CA PHE A 98 35.86 -19.77 24.26
C PHE A 98 34.40 -19.36 24.11
N ILE A 99 33.54 -20.29 23.71
CA ILE A 99 32.11 -20.05 23.50
C ILE A 99 31.34 -20.77 24.59
N THR A 100 30.66 -20.01 25.45
CA THR A 100 30.01 -20.58 26.63
C THR A 100 28.70 -19.88 26.95
N PRO A 101 27.64 -20.64 27.32
CA PRO A 101 26.43 -20.06 27.88
C PRO A 101 26.58 -19.66 29.37
N LEU A 102 27.69 -20.05 30.02
CA LEU A 102 27.95 -19.85 31.44
C LEU A 102 29.24 -19.05 31.66
N LEU A 103 29.20 -18.08 32.58
CA LEU A 103 30.41 -17.35 32.98
C LEU A 103 31.21 -18.14 34.03
N PRO A 104 32.54 -18.03 34.01
CA PRO A 104 33.40 -18.67 34.99
C PRO A 104 33.13 -18.07 36.38
N ARG A 105 33.08 -18.92 37.42
CA ARG A 105 33.05 -18.44 38.80
C ARG A 105 34.45 -18.02 39.19
N THR A 106 34.59 -16.79 39.64
CA THR A 106 35.89 -16.22 40.04
C THR A 106 35.95 -15.91 41.55
N GLU A 107 34.91 -16.27 42.30
CA GLU A 107 34.89 -16.08 43.76
C GLU A 107 35.95 -16.93 44.46
N ALA A 108 36.73 -16.31 45.35
CA ALA A 108 37.66 -17.00 46.22
C ALA A 108 36.89 -17.97 47.14
N PHE A 109 37.22 -19.26 47.08
CA PHE A 109 36.61 -20.25 47.96
C PHE A 109 36.97 -19.93 49.41
N SER A 110 35.95 -19.72 50.27
CA SER A 110 36.09 -19.42 51.70
C SER A 110 36.62 -20.58 52.56
N ALA A 111 37.26 -21.59 51.95
CA ALA A 111 37.83 -22.75 52.64
C ALA A 111 39.13 -22.39 53.40
N GLU A 112 39.68 -21.20 53.17
CA GLU A 112 40.88 -20.68 53.86
C GLU A 112 40.73 -20.65 55.39
N GLN A 113 39.53 -20.33 55.91
CA GLN A 113 39.29 -20.27 57.35
C GLN A 113 39.18 -21.65 58.00
N LEU A 114 38.66 -22.66 57.30
CA LEU A 114 38.49 -24.03 57.82
C LEU A 114 39.78 -24.86 57.75
N LEU A 115 40.69 -24.54 56.83
CA LEU A 115 41.96 -25.27 56.64
C LEU A 115 43.14 -24.70 57.43
N ARG A 116 43.05 -23.44 57.90
CA ARG A 116 44.06 -22.84 58.80
C ARG A 116 44.14 -23.57 60.14
N ASP A 117 43.04 -24.14 60.62
CA ASP A 117 42.99 -24.91 61.88
C ASP A 117 43.60 -26.33 61.74
N ALA A 118 43.80 -26.83 60.51
CA ALA A 118 44.34 -28.16 60.25
C ALA A 118 45.89 -28.22 60.16
N GLY A 119 46.57 -27.08 60.32
CA GLY A 119 48.03 -26.96 60.33
C GLY A 119 48.67 -26.88 58.93
N GLU A 120 49.55 -25.89 58.72
CA GLU A 120 50.19 -25.58 57.43
C GLU A 120 51.09 -26.71 56.87
N GLN A 121 51.52 -27.67 57.71
CA GLN A 121 52.34 -28.82 57.30
C GLN A 121 51.53 -30.03 56.81
N SER A 122 50.20 -29.97 56.83
CA SER A 122 49.33 -31.04 56.34
C SER A 122 49.45 -31.20 54.81
N LEU A 123 49.57 -32.44 54.34
CA LEU A 123 49.48 -32.78 52.90
C LEU A 123 48.18 -32.25 52.27
N VAL A 124 47.10 -32.17 53.05
CA VAL A 124 45.81 -31.63 52.61
C VAL A 124 45.89 -30.12 52.37
N TYR A 125 46.61 -29.39 53.23
CA TYR A 125 46.84 -27.95 53.08
C TYR A 125 47.69 -27.64 51.83
N GLN A 126 48.76 -28.41 51.60
CA GLN A 126 49.60 -28.28 50.39
C GLN A 126 48.85 -28.62 49.10
N ALA A 127 48.01 -29.66 49.12
CA ALA A 127 47.16 -30.02 47.99
C ALA A 127 46.08 -28.95 47.73
N PHE A 128 45.52 -28.34 48.77
CA PHE A 128 44.57 -27.23 48.62
C PHE A 128 45.25 -25.99 48.01
N GLN A 129 46.41 -25.58 48.53
CA GLN A 129 47.18 -24.44 48.01
C GLN A 129 47.55 -24.61 46.53
N SER A 130 47.98 -25.82 46.12
CA SER A 130 48.32 -26.06 44.71
C SER A 130 47.10 -26.01 43.79
N ARG A 131 45.93 -26.51 44.24
CA ARG A 131 44.66 -26.41 43.49
C ARG A 131 44.18 -24.96 43.37
N GLU A 132 44.25 -24.19 44.45
CA GLU A 132 43.83 -22.79 44.45
C GLU A 132 44.76 -21.93 43.57
N ALA A 133 46.07 -22.19 43.61
CA ALA A 133 47.02 -21.55 42.70
C ALA A 133 46.71 -21.84 41.21
N LEU A 134 46.29 -23.06 40.88
CA LEU A 134 45.87 -23.41 39.52
C LEU A 134 44.57 -22.71 39.11
N ARG A 135 43.59 -22.60 40.02
CA ARG A 135 42.35 -21.83 39.77
C ARG A 135 42.64 -20.36 39.52
N GLN A 136 43.53 -19.76 40.31
CA GLN A 136 43.97 -18.37 40.11
C GLN A 136 44.70 -18.19 38.76
N LYS A 137 45.59 -19.12 38.39
CA LYS A 137 46.24 -19.12 37.08
C LYS A 137 45.23 -19.24 35.93
N PHE A 138 44.22 -20.09 36.07
CA PHE A 138 43.15 -20.21 35.08
C PHE A 138 42.35 -18.91 34.95
N ALA A 139 41.96 -18.29 36.07
CA ALA A 139 41.27 -17.01 36.06
C ALA A 139 42.12 -15.92 35.38
N GLN A 140 43.41 -15.82 35.71
CA GLN A 140 44.34 -14.87 35.06
C GLN A 140 44.49 -15.16 33.56
N TRP A 141 44.57 -16.43 33.17
CA TRP A 141 44.69 -16.85 31.78
C TRP A 141 43.44 -16.49 30.96
N LEU A 142 42.24 -16.60 31.52
CA LEU A 142 41.00 -16.16 30.88
C LEU A 142 40.97 -14.65 30.59
N HIS A 143 41.77 -13.85 31.29
CA HIS A 143 41.94 -12.42 31.06
C HIS A 143 43.11 -12.09 30.11
N SER A 144 43.83 -13.10 29.61
CA SER A 144 44.95 -12.88 28.68
C SER A 144 44.45 -12.42 27.29
N PRO A 145 45.22 -11.59 26.56
CA PRO A 145 44.84 -11.12 25.23
C PRO A 145 44.74 -12.25 24.18
N SER A 146 45.35 -13.41 24.44
CA SER A 146 45.26 -14.63 23.63
C SER A 146 43.93 -15.37 23.77
N VAL A 147 43.14 -15.07 24.80
CA VAL A 147 41.86 -15.74 25.07
C VAL A 147 40.71 -14.75 24.84
N ARG A 148 39.77 -15.14 23.98
CA ARG A 148 38.55 -14.37 23.68
C ARG A 148 37.34 -15.18 24.07
N VAL A 149 36.50 -14.63 24.93
CA VAL A 149 35.28 -15.32 25.37
C VAL A 149 34.07 -14.70 24.70
N ALA A 150 33.16 -15.54 24.22
CA ALA A 150 31.88 -15.13 23.67
C ALA A 150 30.75 -16.00 24.24
N SER A 151 29.52 -15.50 24.11
CA SER A 151 28.33 -16.22 24.54
C SER A 151 27.20 -16.05 23.53
N ASN A 152 26.43 -17.12 23.35
CA ASN A 152 25.22 -17.15 22.53
C ASN A 152 23.93 -16.87 23.31
N THR A 153 23.95 -17.04 24.62
CA THR A 153 22.79 -16.85 25.52
C THR A 153 22.95 -15.65 26.44
N LEU A 154 24.17 -15.17 26.67
CA LEU A 154 24.44 -14.04 27.55
C LEU A 154 24.61 -12.75 26.77
N THR A 155 24.12 -11.66 27.35
CA THR A 155 24.31 -10.31 26.84
C THR A 155 25.80 -9.96 26.81
N PRO A 156 26.36 -9.51 25.67
CA PRO A 156 27.76 -9.12 25.56
C PRO A 156 28.17 -8.06 26.61
N ARG A 157 29.45 -8.09 26.99
CA ARG A 157 30.11 -7.13 27.88
C ARG A 157 31.38 -6.68 27.20
N LEU A 158 31.30 -5.56 26.51
CA LEU A 158 32.41 -4.94 25.79
C LEU A 158 33.11 -3.95 26.73
N GLY A 159 34.19 -4.37 27.38
CA GLY A 159 34.91 -3.50 28.33
C GLY A 159 34.11 -3.18 29.61
N SER A 160 34.30 -1.98 30.16
CA SER A 160 33.91 -1.61 31.53
C SER A 160 32.43 -1.87 31.85
N GLU A 161 32.23 -2.87 32.72
CA GLU A 161 31.12 -3.13 33.64
C GLU A 161 29.65 -3.16 33.17
N GLN A 162 29.27 -2.65 32.00
CA GLN A 162 27.88 -2.60 31.55
C GLN A 162 27.50 -3.78 30.64
N ARG A 163 26.31 -4.34 30.87
CA ARG A 163 25.69 -5.35 29.99
C ARG A 163 25.09 -4.62 28.80
N VAL A 164 25.41 -5.08 27.60
CA VAL A 164 25.09 -4.38 26.37
C VAL A 164 24.35 -5.29 25.40
N LEU A 165 23.15 -4.89 24.99
CA LEU A 165 22.51 -5.47 23.80
C LEU A 165 23.17 -4.85 22.56
N VAL A 166 24.14 -5.57 21.99
CA VAL A 166 24.83 -5.14 20.76
C VAL A 166 24.04 -5.65 19.56
N GLU A 167 23.80 -4.81 18.56
CA GLU A 167 23.13 -5.22 17.32
C GLU A 167 24.15 -5.42 16.19
N PRO A 168 23.99 -6.46 15.34
CA PRO A 168 24.85 -6.65 14.18
C PRO A 168 24.60 -5.52 13.19
N ASN A 169 25.65 -5.08 12.48
CA ASN A 169 25.54 -4.01 11.51
C ASN A 169 24.87 -4.46 10.19
N GLY A 170 23.59 -4.81 10.22
CA GLY A 170 22.91 -5.36 9.04
C GLY A 170 22.13 -4.35 8.19
N GLU A 171 21.66 -3.24 8.78
CA GLU A 171 20.61 -2.41 8.16
C GLU A 171 20.70 -0.90 8.46
N ARG A 172 21.60 -0.45 9.34
CA ARG A 172 21.72 0.99 9.66
C ARG A 172 22.59 1.68 8.61
N ASP A 173 21.98 2.62 7.89
CA ASP A 173 22.49 3.35 6.74
C ASP A 173 23.94 3.83 6.95
N PHE A 174 24.91 3.13 6.36
CA PHE A 174 26.33 3.50 6.44
C PHE A 174 26.59 4.90 5.85
N ASN A 175 25.68 5.40 5.00
CA ASN A 175 25.68 6.76 4.51
C ASN A 175 25.49 7.82 5.61
N ALA A 176 24.77 7.51 6.70
CA ALA A 176 24.67 8.39 7.87
C ALA A 176 25.99 8.47 8.65
N LEU A 177 26.89 7.50 8.47
CA LEU A 177 28.20 7.42 9.14
C LEU A 177 29.28 8.24 8.42
N LEU A 178 29.16 8.53 7.12
CA LEU A 178 30.15 9.33 6.38
C LEU A 178 30.35 10.75 6.96
N GLY A 179 29.41 11.24 7.77
CA GLY A 179 29.51 12.51 8.50
C GLY A 179 30.22 12.42 9.87
N ARG A 180 30.40 11.22 10.44
CA ARG A 180 31.08 11.00 11.72
C ARG A 180 32.40 10.28 11.46
N LYS A 181 33.54 10.85 11.89
CA LYS A 181 34.86 10.21 11.74
C LYS A 181 34.82 8.82 12.37
N ILE A 182 34.83 7.77 11.54
CA ILE A 182 35.02 6.39 11.98
C ILE A 182 36.39 6.35 12.67
N GLY A 183 36.39 6.22 14.00
CA GLY A 183 37.61 6.27 14.82
C GLY A 183 38.55 5.10 14.50
N LYS A 184 39.85 5.27 14.80
CA LYS A 184 40.81 4.16 14.78
C LYS A 184 40.30 3.08 15.74
N TYR A 185 40.13 1.83 15.28
CA TYR A 185 39.68 0.73 16.15
C TYR A 185 40.87 0.17 16.88
N SER A 186 41.36 0.93 17.84
CA SER A 186 42.17 0.37 18.92
C SER A 186 41.23 -0.50 19.76
N ALA A 187 41.55 -1.79 19.88
CA ALA A 187 41.12 -2.55 21.06
C ALA A 187 41.41 -1.66 22.28
N PRO A 188 40.48 -1.47 23.23
CA PRO A 188 40.57 -0.40 24.21
C PRO A 188 41.88 -0.48 25.01
N THR A 189 42.91 0.22 24.54
CA THR A 189 44.25 0.24 25.12
C THR A 189 44.38 1.26 26.24
N GLN A 190 43.34 2.07 26.48
CA GLN A 190 43.37 3.17 27.45
C GLN A 190 42.88 2.86 28.87
N TYR A 191 42.60 1.61 29.22
CA TYR A 191 42.25 1.22 30.60
C TYR A 191 43.15 0.11 31.17
N VAL A 192 44.47 0.26 31.03
CA VAL A 192 45.43 -0.42 31.92
C VAL A 192 46.03 0.60 32.88
N GLN A 193 45.18 1.24 33.68
CA GLN A 193 45.58 1.83 34.95
C GLN A 193 44.80 1.10 36.03
N SER A 194 45.52 0.19 36.72
CA SER A 194 45.10 -0.60 37.88
C SER A 194 43.71 -1.25 37.76
N ILE A 195 43.68 -2.53 37.40
CA ILE A 195 42.47 -3.36 37.54
C ILE A 195 42.12 -3.43 39.03
N PRO A 196 40.97 -2.87 39.47
CA PRO A 196 40.47 -3.14 40.81
C PRO A 196 40.12 -4.63 40.90
N SER A 197 40.21 -5.21 42.10
CA SER A 197 40.00 -6.63 42.45
C SER A 197 38.58 -7.18 42.18
N ASN A 198 37.90 -6.76 41.11
CA ASN A 198 36.59 -7.24 40.66
C ASN A 198 36.71 -7.86 39.24
N ASN A 199 37.40 -8.99 39.12
CA ASN A 199 37.01 -10.25 38.43
C ASN A 199 36.06 -10.29 37.19
N ARG A 200 35.89 -9.21 36.41
CA ARG A 200 34.92 -9.17 35.30
C ARG A 200 35.59 -9.45 33.96
N LEU A 201 35.18 -10.58 33.35
CA LEU A 201 35.64 -11.07 32.06
C LEU A 201 35.00 -10.31 30.88
N ALA A 202 35.78 -10.00 29.84
CA ALA A 202 35.31 -9.35 28.62
C ALA A 202 34.63 -10.38 27.69
N ILE A 203 33.43 -10.05 27.19
CA ILE A 203 32.62 -10.93 26.35
C ILE A 203 32.44 -10.28 24.98
N TRP A 204 32.93 -10.94 23.94
CA TRP A 204 32.83 -10.50 22.55
C TRP A 204 31.52 -10.96 21.90
N PRO A 205 30.94 -10.17 20.97
CA PRO A 205 29.77 -10.57 20.22
C PRO A 205 30.14 -11.68 19.23
N ALA A 206 29.38 -12.78 19.22
CA ALA A 206 29.55 -13.88 18.28
C ALA A 206 28.59 -13.74 17.09
N SER A 207 29.11 -13.92 15.87
CA SER A 207 28.31 -14.00 14.65
C SER A 207 27.70 -15.40 14.51
N LEU A 208 26.50 -15.57 15.05
CA LEU A 208 25.82 -16.87 15.17
C LEU A 208 24.90 -17.18 13.98
N PRO A 209 24.65 -18.46 13.68
CA PRO A 209 23.63 -18.85 12.70
C PRO A 209 22.26 -18.26 13.10
N GLY A 210 21.67 -17.47 12.20
CA GLY A 210 20.38 -16.79 12.40
C GLY A 210 20.46 -15.38 13.00
N ALA A 211 21.66 -14.88 13.37
CA ALA A 211 21.85 -13.49 13.80
C ALA A 211 21.75 -12.49 12.64
N SER A 212 22.05 -12.91 11.41
CA SER A 212 21.79 -12.16 10.19
C SER A 212 20.48 -12.63 9.54
N HIS A 213 19.66 -11.69 9.08
CA HIS A 213 18.47 -11.99 8.28
C HIS A 213 18.83 -12.72 6.97
N ASP A 214 20.09 -12.60 6.51
CA ASP A 214 20.63 -13.24 5.32
C ASP A 214 21.62 -14.37 5.67
N SER A 215 21.21 -15.63 5.46
CA SER A 215 21.92 -16.84 5.93
C SER A 215 23.35 -17.01 5.41
N ILE A 216 23.73 -16.33 4.32
CA ILE A 216 25.06 -16.44 3.72
C ILE A 216 25.99 -15.33 4.24
N LYS A 217 25.41 -14.23 4.71
CA LYS A 217 26.11 -12.99 5.03
C LYS A 217 26.51 -12.99 6.51
N GLN A 218 27.78 -12.71 6.78
CA GLN A 218 28.33 -12.69 8.12
C GLN A 218 28.75 -11.27 8.52
N PRO A 219 28.14 -10.67 9.56
CA PRO A 219 28.56 -9.36 10.04
C PRO A 219 29.91 -9.49 10.76
N LEU A 220 30.88 -8.67 10.37
CA LEU A 220 32.16 -8.56 11.08
C LEU A 220 32.15 -7.43 12.11
N LEU A 221 31.12 -6.61 12.08
CA LEU A 221 30.93 -5.45 12.92
C LEU A 221 29.60 -5.45 13.63
N TRP A 222 29.64 -4.90 14.83
CA TRP A 222 28.52 -4.72 15.71
C TRP A 222 28.49 -3.28 16.22
N HIS A 223 27.28 -2.72 16.37
CA HIS A 223 27.07 -1.33 16.78
C HIS A 223 26.49 -1.24 18.19
N HIS A 224 27.08 -0.39 19.03
CA HIS A 224 26.51 -0.03 20.33
C HIS A 224 27.04 1.33 20.83
N ASP A 225 26.18 2.15 21.44
CA ASP A 225 26.52 3.46 22.02
C ASP A 225 27.39 4.36 21.13
N GLU A 226 27.00 4.45 19.85
CA GLU A 226 27.72 5.21 18.81
C GLU A 226 29.16 4.72 18.53
N GLN A 227 29.53 3.56 19.06
CA GLN A 227 30.79 2.89 18.86
C GLN A 227 30.61 1.57 18.10
N TRP A 228 31.67 1.16 17.42
CA TRP A 228 31.71 -0.05 16.62
C TRP A 228 32.66 -1.06 17.25
N TYR A 229 32.21 -2.30 17.32
CA TYR A 229 32.95 -3.41 17.91
C TYR A 229 33.13 -4.53 16.89
N PRO A 230 34.32 -5.14 16.81
CA PRO A 230 34.52 -6.27 15.92
C PRO A 230 33.82 -7.51 16.50
N SER A 231 33.34 -8.35 15.61
CA SER A 231 32.85 -9.69 15.93
C SER A 231 33.97 -10.60 16.43
N LEU A 232 33.61 -11.70 17.09
CA LEU A 232 34.57 -12.68 17.60
C LEU A 232 35.51 -13.21 16.51
N ASP A 233 34.99 -13.54 15.32
CA ASP A 233 35.76 -14.04 14.18
C ASP A 233 36.78 -13.01 13.67
N LEU A 234 36.40 -11.73 13.60
CA LEU A 234 37.34 -10.66 13.26
C LEU A 234 38.37 -10.42 14.38
N ALA A 235 37.93 -10.46 15.63
CA ALA A 235 38.80 -10.34 16.79
C ALA A 235 39.86 -11.45 16.79
N MET A 236 39.48 -12.68 16.45
CA MET A 236 40.38 -13.84 16.34
C MET A 236 41.51 -13.68 15.34
N LEU A 237 41.46 -12.71 14.43
CA LEU A 237 42.55 -12.42 13.48
C LEU A 237 43.56 -11.40 14.00
N GLN A 238 43.28 -10.76 15.15
CA GLN A 238 44.18 -9.79 15.74
C GLN A 238 45.33 -10.53 16.48
N PRO A 239 46.61 -10.20 16.21
CA PRO A 239 47.73 -10.70 16.99
C PRO A 239 47.57 -10.45 18.49
N SER A 240 48.17 -11.33 19.31
CA SER A 240 48.14 -11.21 20.79
C SER A 240 48.96 -10.01 21.32
N ASP A 241 49.66 -9.29 20.44
CA ASP A 241 50.53 -8.17 20.83
C ASP A 241 49.75 -6.87 20.92
N ASN A 242 49.91 -6.15 22.04
CA ASN A 242 49.23 -4.90 22.41
C ASN A 242 49.29 -3.75 21.39
N GLY A 243 50.08 -3.87 20.32
CA GLY A 243 50.22 -2.86 19.26
C GLY A 243 49.39 -3.11 18.00
N SER A 244 48.77 -4.28 17.85
CA SER A 244 47.99 -4.60 16.66
C SER A 244 46.55 -4.11 16.78
N HIS A 245 46.16 -3.23 15.86
CA HIS A 245 44.85 -2.59 15.85
C HIS A 245 44.29 -2.61 14.43
N LEU A 246 42.95 -2.65 14.33
CA LEU A 246 42.27 -2.57 13.04
C LEU A 246 42.03 -1.09 12.73
N ASN A 247 42.41 -0.66 11.54
CA ASN A 247 42.24 0.70 11.07
C ASN A 247 41.35 0.73 9.84
N TRP A 248 40.42 1.68 9.81
CA TRP A 248 39.48 1.82 8.72
C TRP A 248 40.02 2.87 7.76
N GLN A 249 40.64 2.40 6.69
CA GLN A 249 41.17 3.31 5.68
C GLN A 249 40.05 3.90 4.82
N ALA A 250 38.99 3.13 4.56
CA ALA A 250 37.89 3.50 3.67
C ALA A 250 36.61 2.69 4.01
N PRO A 251 35.42 3.10 3.52
CA PRO A 251 34.13 2.47 3.85
C PRO A 251 34.06 0.95 3.67
N ASN A 252 34.90 0.40 2.79
CA ASN A 252 34.90 -0.99 2.39
C ASN A 252 36.23 -1.71 2.66
N PHE A 253 37.17 -1.08 3.39
CA PHE A 253 38.50 -1.62 3.57
C PHE A 253 38.94 -1.50 5.02
N LEU A 254 39.16 -2.66 5.63
CA LEU A 254 39.68 -2.82 6.96
C LEU A 254 41.16 -3.19 6.88
N GLN A 255 42.03 -2.37 7.46
CA GLN A 255 43.48 -2.62 7.47
C GLN A 255 43.92 -3.11 8.85
N ARG A 256 44.67 -4.20 8.92
CA ARG A 256 45.39 -4.61 10.13
C ARG A 256 46.73 -3.88 10.20
N LEU A 257 47.08 -3.36 11.38
CA LEU A 257 48.37 -2.74 11.65
C LEU A 257 49.16 -3.60 12.64
N PRO A 258 50.51 -3.68 12.55
CA PRO A 258 51.39 -2.94 11.64
C PRO A 258 51.67 -3.63 10.28
N ASP A 259 51.21 -4.86 10.09
CA ASP A 259 51.46 -5.68 8.89
C ASP A 259 50.82 -5.12 7.60
N GLY A 260 49.81 -4.27 7.73
CA GLY A 260 49.20 -3.54 6.63
C GLY A 260 48.22 -4.36 5.79
N GLN A 261 47.89 -5.59 6.20
CA GLN A 261 46.96 -6.48 5.49
C GLN A 261 45.58 -5.84 5.39
N VAL A 262 45.01 -5.79 4.18
CA VAL A 262 43.70 -5.16 3.91
C VAL A 262 42.65 -6.23 3.65
N TYR A 263 41.55 -6.14 4.38
CA TYR A 263 40.36 -6.96 4.24
C TYR A 263 39.27 -6.12 3.55
N PRO A 264 38.94 -6.38 2.28
CA PRO A 264 37.74 -5.82 1.67
C PRO A 264 36.51 -6.32 2.42
N ILE A 265 35.53 -5.46 2.61
CA ILE A 265 34.27 -5.76 3.31
C ILE A 265 33.11 -5.08 2.58
N ASN A 266 31.90 -5.55 2.84
CA ASN A 266 30.68 -4.94 2.36
C ASN A 266 30.51 -3.54 2.98
N ALA A 267 29.70 -2.69 2.34
CA ALA A 267 29.39 -1.35 2.85
C ALA A 267 28.70 -1.35 4.22
N ASP A 268 28.13 -2.47 4.67
CA ASP A 268 27.58 -2.63 6.02
C ASP A 268 28.57 -3.33 6.98
N GLY A 269 29.82 -3.56 6.57
CA GLY A 269 30.83 -4.21 7.40
C GLY A 269 30.65 -5.72 7.54
N SER A 270 29.92 -6.35 6.62
CA SER A 270 29.79 -7.81 6.53
C SER A 270 30.64 -8.43 5.40
N ILE A 271 30.69 -9.75 5.34
CA ILE A 271 31.32 -10.53 4.26
C ILE A 271 30.44 -11.72 3.87
N TYR A 272 30.78 -12.36 2.75
CA TYR A 272 30.22 -13.64 2.32
C TYR A 272 31.31 -14.72 2.37
N PRO A 273 31.46 -15.46 3.49
CA PRO A 273 32.49 -16.47 3.62
C PRO A 273 32.21 -17.66 2.70
N LEU A 274 33.27 -18.18 2.06
CA LEU A 274 33.17 -19.32 1.17
C LEU A 274 33.17 -20.66 1.93
N LEU A 275 33.96 -20.76 3.00
CA LEU A 275 34.07 -21.96 3.82
C LEU A 275 33.00 -21.95 4.89
N GLN A 276 31.95 -22.76 4.72
CA GLN A 276 30.90 -22.94 5.71
C GLN A 276 30.63 -24.45 5.89
N PRO A 277 30.18 -24.90 7.07
CA PRO A 277 29.92 -26.31 7.33
C PRO A 277 28.93 -26.94 6.34
N ASP A 278 27.94 -26.17 5.87
CA ASP A 278 26.87 -26.60 4.95
C ASP A 278 27.02 -25.99 3.54
N ALA A 279 28.23 -25.62 3.11
CA ALA A 279 28.49 -24.99 1.81
C ALA A 279 29.25 -25.90 0.83
N ALA A 280 29.49 -25.38 -0.38
CA ALA A 280 30.22 -26.07 -1.44
C ALA A 280 31.66 -26.46 -1.06
N TYR A 281 32.27 -25.68 -0.16
CA TYR A 281 33.59 -25.96 0.39
C TYR A 281 33.50 -26.01 1.90
N THR A 282 33.90 -27.15 2.46
CA THR A 282 33.92 -27.38 3.89
C THR A 282 35.24 -26.87 4.49
N PRO A 283 35.20 -26.21 5.65
CA PRO A 283 36.41 -25.79 6.34
C PRO A 283 37.25 -27.00 6.79
N ASN A 284 38.57 -26.85 6.77
CA ASN A 284 39.51 -27.85 7.31
C ASN A 284 39.55 -27.70 8.84
N ILE A 285 38.68 -28.46 9.52
CA ILE A 285 38.52 -28.42 10.97
C ILE A 285 38.94 -29.77 11.55
N VAL A 286 39.84 -29.72 12.53
CA VAL A 286 40.20 -30.90 13.33
C VAL A 286 39.42 -30.83 14.63
N GLN A 287 38.40 -31.69 14.75
CA GLN A 287 37.63 -31.80 15.97
C GLN A 287 38.31 -32.73 16.96
N HIS A 288 38.37 -32.31 18.22
CA HIS A 288 38.90 -33.06 19.32
C HIS A 288 37.86 -33.16 20.44
N ASP A 289 37.67 -34.38 20.95
CA ASP A 289 37.11 -34.58 22.28
C ASP A 289 38.19 -34.30 23.34
N MET A 290 37.79 -33.96 24.56
CA MET A 290 38.71 -33.64 25.68
C MET A 290 39.91 -34.59 25.79
N ARG A 291 39.68 -35.90 25.79
CA ARG A 291 40.76 -36.90 25.94
C ARG A 291 41.70 -36.96 24.73
N SER A 292 41.18 -36.69 23.53
CA SER A 292 41.99 -36.69 22.31
C SER A 292 42.89 -35.46 22.25
N PHE A 293 42.38 -34.29 22.69
CA PHE A 293 43.13 -33.04 22.74
C PHE A 293 44.28 -33.08 23.75
N VAL A 294 44.01 -33.61 24.96
CA VAL A 294 45.06 -33.76 26.00
C VAL A 294 46.22 -34.61 25.51
N ARG A 295 45.98 -35.58 24.62
CA ARG A 295 47.02 -36.43 24.03
C ARG A 295 47.73 -35.79 22.83
N SER A 296 47.02 -35.02 22.01
CA SER A 296 47.60 -34.38 20.82
C SER A 296 48.36 -33.10 21.15
N GLY A 297 47.99 -32.39 22.22
CA GLY A 297 48.69 -31.22 22.74
C GLY A 297 48.41 -29.90 22.02
N GLY A 298 47.53 -29.91 21.01
CA GLY A 298 47.21 -28.75 20.16
C GLY A 298 48.39 -28.25 19.33
N VAL A 299 48.23 -28.21 18.02
CA VAL A 299 49.33 -27.96 17.06
C VAL A 299 49.09 -26.68 16.26
N THR A 300 47.86 -26.20 16.21
CA THR A 300 47.43 -25.11 15.33
C THR A 300 47.39 -23.75 16.04
N PRO A 301 47.51 -22.63 15.29
CA PRO A 301 47.52 -21.28 15.86
C PRO A 301 46.15 -20.81 16.37
N TYR A 302 45.06 -21.53 16.07
CA TYR A 302 43.68 -21.15 16.44
C TYR A 302 42.93 -22.35 17.01
N LEU A 303 42.39 -22.16 18.22
CA LEU A 303 41.63 -23.18 18.95
C LEU A 303 40.27 -22.61 19.37
N PHE A 304 39.19 -23.29 19.01
CA PHE A 304 37.84 -22.97 19.44
C PHE A 304 37.37 -23.99 20.47
N ILE A 305 36.84 -23.53 21.60
CA ILE A 305 36.35 -24.37 22.69
C ILE A 305 34.88 -24.04 22.92
N GLY A 306 34.02 -25.05 22.92
CA GLY A 306 32.58 -24.85 23.13
C GLY A 306 31.83 -26.13 23.43
N LEU A 307 30.50 -26.03 23.44
CA LEU A 307 29.63 -27.19 23.61
C LEU A 307 29.71 -28.12 22.39
N ALA A 308 29.74 -29.42 22.65
CA ALA A 308 29.49 -30.44 21.64
C ALA A 308 28.13 -30.17 20.97
N ASP A 309 28.08 -30.40 19.65
CA ASP A 309 26.92 -30.17 18.79
C ASP A 309 26.45 -28.70 18.61
N ASP A 310 27.23 -27.69 19.05
CA ASP A 310 26.91 -26.29 18.76
C ASP A 310 27.27 -25.92 17.30
N PRO A 311 26.29 -25.69 16.39
CA PRO A 311 26.57 -25.37 14.99
C PRO A 311 27.32 -24.04 14.83
N ALA A 312 27.22 -23.14 15.81
CA ALA A 312 27.92 -21.87 15.79
C ALA A 312 29.43 -22.03 15.88
N LEU A 313 29.92 -23.05 16.59
CA LEU A 313 31.33 -23.34 16.80
C LEU A 313 32.01 -23.61 15.45
N LEU A 314 31.38 -24.45 14.62
CA LEU A 314 31.89 -24.82 13.30
C LEU A 314 31.76 -23.69 12.28
N GLN A 315 30.69 -22.91 12.37
CA GLN A 315 30.51 -21.73 11.51
C GLN A 315 31.55 -20.65 11.79
N LEU A 316 31.82 -20.35 13.07
CA LEU A 316 32.84 -19.37 13.45
C LEU A 316 34.25 -19.81 13.04
N ALA A 317 34.58 -21.10 13.22
CA ALA A 317 35.82 -21.66 12.69
C ALA A 317 35.92 -21.49 11.16
N GLY A 318 34.85 -21.81 10.42
CA GLY A 318 34.80 -21.62 8.96
C GLY A 318 34.93 -20.16 8.51
N ASN A 319 34.33 -19.21 9.25
CA ASN A 319 34.46 -17.78 8.99
C ASN A 319 35.91 -17.30 9.18
N VAL A 320 36.54 -17.69 10.30
CA VAL A 320 37.94 -17.33 10.58
C VAL A 320 38.87 -17.93 9.53
N GLN A 321 38.65 -19.17 9.13
CA GLN A 321 39.44 -19.81 8.08
C GLN A 321 39.25 -19.14 6.72
N SER A 322 38.02 -18.74 6.38
CA SER A 322 37.71 -17.98 5.15
C SER A 322 38.46 -16.65 5.13
N LEU A 323 38.48 -15.93 6.26
CA LEU A 323 39.18 -14.65 6.39
C LEU A 323 40.71 -14.79 6.34
N GLN A 324 41.28 -15.83 6.96
CA GLN A 324 42.73 -16.09 6.92
C GLN A 324 43.22 -16.38 5.51
N SER A 325 42.43 -17.16 4.78
CA SER A 325 42.79 -17.65 3.46
C SER A 325 42.45 -16.65 2.35
N GLY A 326 41.70 -15.58 2.69
CA GLY A 326 41.15 -14.66 1.70
C GLY A 326 40.04 -15.26 0.84
N TYR A 327 39.48 -16.42 1.22
CA TYR A 327 38.40 -17.10 0.50
C TYR A 327 37.03 -16.61 0.97
N TYR A 328 36.70 -15.38 0.63
CA TYR A 328 35.40 -14.78 0.89
C TYR A 328 35.09 -13.72 -0.16
N TYR A 329 33.80 -13.38 -0.32
CA TYR A 329 33.35 -12.36 -1.25
C TYR A 329 32.87 -11.12 -0.51
N HIS A 330 32.89 -10.01 -1.23
CA HIS A 330 32.30 -8.75 -0.79
C HIS A 330 31.43 -8.15 -1.92
N SER A 331 30.52 -7.26 -1.56
CA SER A 331 29.69 -6.47 -2.45
C SER A 331 30.20 -5.02 -2.45
N PRO A 332 30.37 -4.40 -3.62
CA PRO A 332 30.78 -3.00 -3.71
C PRO A 332 29.79 -2.02 -3.05
N TRP A 333 30.28 -0.88 -2.58
CA TRP A 333 29.44 0.15 -1.94
C TRP A 333 28.39 0.76 -2.87
N TRP A 334 28.67 0.82 -4.17
CA TRP A 334 27.75 1.33 -5.18
C TRP A 334 26.68 0.32 -5.59
N PHE A 335 26.81 -0.95 -5.17
CA PHE A 335 25.92 -2.02 -5.61
C PHE A 335 24.44 -1.76 -5.31
N PRO A 336 24.02 -1.31 -4.11
CA PRO A 336 22.60 -1.05 -3.84
C PRO A 336 21.98 -0.01 -4.78
N ALA A 337 22.76 0.96 -5.25
CA ALA A 337 22.32 1.93 -6.23
C ALA A 337 22.20 1.30 -7.63
N LEU A 338 23.18 0.45 -8.01
CA LEU A 338 23.14 -0.29 -9.27
C LEU A 338 21.91 -1.23 -9.31
N GLU A 339 21.65 -1.99 -8.25
CA GLU A 339 20.52 -2.91 -8.16
C GLU A 339 19.19 -2.17 -8.43
N LYS A 340 18.97 -1.03 -7.76
CA LYS A 340 17.78 -0.18 -7.96
C LYS A 340 17.70 0.37 -9.39
N ALA A 341 18.83 0.76 -9.97
CA ALA A 341 18.88 1.25 -11.35
C ALA A 341 18.52 0.14 -12.35
N VAL A 342 19.04 -1.08 -12.17
CA VAL A 342 18.72 -2.24 -13.03
C VAL A 342 17.25 -2.64 -12.85
N LEU A 343 16.72 -2.65 -11.62
CA LEU A 343 15.30 -2.88 -11.35
C LEU A 343 14.40 -1.86 -12.05
N LEU A 344 14.77 -0.58 -12.01
CA LEU A 344 14.05 0.47 -12.74
C LEU A 344 14.08 0.22 -14.26
N LEU A 345 15.23 -0.18 -14.82
CA LEU A 345 15.33 -0.51 -16.24
C LEU A 345 14.47 -1.71 -16.61
N VAL A 346 14.44 -2.76 -15.79
CA VAL A 346 13.56 -3.94 -15.96
C VAL A 346 12.09 -3.53 -15.87
N LEU A 347 11.74 -2.65 -14.93
CA LEU A 347 10.38 -2.12 -14.78
C LEU A 347 9.95 -1.31 -16.02
N LEU A 348 10.82 -0.44 -16.53
CA LEU A 348 10.57 0.34 -17.73
C LEU A 348 10.45 -0.56 -18.96
N TYR A 349 11.34 -1.54 -19.11
CA TYR A 349 11.28 -2.55 -20.17
C TYR A 349 9.94 -3.29 -20.16
N THR A 350 9.51 -3.79 -19.00
CA THR A 350 8.28 -4.58 -18.87
C THR A 350 7.02 -3.75 -19.09
N LEU A 351 6.96 -2.52 -18.60
CA LEU A 351 5.77 -1.67 -18.75
C LEU A 351 5.69 -0.94 -20.09
N LEU A 352 6.83 -0.53 -20.67
CA LEU A 352 6.84 0.28 -21.89
C LEU A 352 7.09 -0.53 -23.16
N LEU A 353 8.02 -1.48 -23.13
CA LEU A 353 8.46 -2.18 -24.34
C LEU A 353 7.60 -3.41 -24.62
N VAL A 354 7.37 -4.28 -23.62
CA VAL A 354 6.62 -5.53 -23.79
C VAL A 354 5.22 -5.33 -24.40
N PRO A 355 4.43 -4.29 -24.04
CA PRO A 355 3.14 -4.06 -24.68
C PRO A 355 3.20 -3.62 -26.15
N ARG A 356 4.33 -3.04 -26.58
CA ARG A 356 4.46 -2.39 -27.90
C ARG A 356 5.08 -3.30 -28.97
N VAL A 357 5.85 -4.31 -28.57
CA VAL A 357 6.57 -5.18 -29.50
C VAL A 357 5.92 -6.56 -29.67
N HIS A 358 6.34 -7.31 -30.69
CA HIS A 358 5.87 -8.70 -30.90
C HIS A 358 6.29 -9.61 -29.71
N PRO A 359 5.48 -10.59 -29.27
CA PRO A 359 5.77 -11.34 -28.04
C PRO A 359 7.09 -12.11 -28.11
N GLY A 360 7.42 -12.67 -29.29
CA GLY A 360 8.70 -13.34 -29.51
C GLY A 360 9.89 -12.40 -29.40
N VAL A 361 9.76 -11.15 -29.85
CA VAL A 361 10.82 -10.14 -29.74
C VAL A 361 11.00 -9.71 -28.29
N SER A 362 9.92 -9.51 -27.53
CA SER A 362 10.03 -9.25 -26.08
C SER A 362 10.68 -10.42 -25.35
N LEU A 363 10.32 -11.66 -25.64
CA LEU A 363 10.95 -12.82 -25.00
C LEU A 363 12.45 -12.89 -25.29
N LEU A 364 12.86 -12.60 -26.53
CA LEU A 364 14.28 -12.57 -26.91
C LEU A 364 15.03 -11.46 -26.17
N ILE A 365 14.49 -10.24 -26.11
CA ILE A 365 15.10 -9.13 -25.37
C ILE A 365 15.18 -9.46 -23.86
N GLY A 366 14.12 -10.01 -23.29
CA GLY A 366 14.08 -10.43 -21.89
C GLY A 366 15.12 -11.52 -21.58
N ALA A 367 15.28 -12.51 -22.46
CA ALA A 367 16.30 -13.54 -22.33
C ALA A 367 17.73 -12.97 -22.43
N MET A 368 17.94 -12.00 -23.33
CA MET A 368 19.24 -11.32 -23.47
C MET A 368 19.57 -10.49 -22.23
N LEU A 369 18.59 -9.77 -21.66
CA LEU A 369 18.75 -9.04 -20.41
C LEU A 369 19.05 -9.99 -19.24
N LEU A 370 18.32 -11.10 -19.13
CA LEU A 370 18.58 -12.11 -18.11
C LEU A 370 19.99 -12.69 -18.24
N GLY A 371 20.40 -13.04 -19.46
CA GLY A 371 21.75 -13.52 -19.76
C GLY A 371 22.82 -12.50 -19.38
N LEU A 372 22.61 -11.22 -19.68
CA LEU A 372 23.53 -10.15 -19.30
C LEU A 372 23.67 -10.01 -17.77
N ILE A 373 22.56 -10.10 -17.04
CA ILE A 373 22.57 -10.05 -15.56
C ILE A 373 23.32 -11.25 -14.99
N VAL A 374 23.04 -12.46 -15.50
CA VAL A 374 23.70 -13.70 -15.08
C VAL A 374 25.19 -13.67 -15.36
N VAL A 375 25.59 -13.27 -16.57
CA VAL A 375 27.00 -13.14 -16.98
C VAL A 375 27.69 -12.05 -16.15
N GLY A 376 27.03 -10.93 -15.89
CA GLY A 376 27.56 -9.87 -15.03
C GLY A 376 27.85 -10.37 -13.61
N GLN A 377 26.87 -11.04 -12.99
CA GLN A 377 27.00 -11.59 -11.63
C GLN A 377 28.12 -12.63 -11.51
N PHE A 378 28.11 -13.66 -12.36
CA PHE A 378 29.16 -14.69 -12.30
C PHE A 378 30.52 -14.15 -12.77
N GLY A 379 30.52 -13.21 -13.72
CA GLY A 379 31.73 -12.55 -14.19
C GLY A 379 32.45 -11.81 -13.06
N THR A 380 31.73 -11.02 -12.27
CA THR A 380 32.34 -10.32 -11.12
C THR A 380 32.72 -11.27 -9.98
N GLN A 381 31.94 -12.34 -9.79
CA GLN A 381 32.26 -13.36 -8.78
C GLN A 381 33.57 -14.07 -9.12
N LEU A 382 33.74 -14.52 -10.36
CA LEU A 382 34.92 -15.26 -10.79
C LEU A 382 36.17 -14.39 -10.96
N THR A 383 36.03 -13.15 -11.46
CA THR A 383 37.19 -12.31 -11.81
C THR A 383 37.61 -11.33 -10.73
N GLN A 384 36.67 -10.85 -9.89
CA GLN A 384 36.92 -9.77 -8.92
C GLN A 384 36.66 -10.20 -7.48
N ALA A 385 36.30 -11.46 -7.22
CA ALA A 385 35.85 -11.93 -5.91
C ALA A 385 34.72 -11.05 -5.33
N GLN A 386 33.82 -10.59 -6.21
CA GLN A 386 32.69 -9.74 -5.84
C GLN A 386 31.35 -10.46 -6.02
N TRP A 387 30.54 -10.46 -4.97
CA TRP A 387 29.19 -11.00 -4.99
C TRP A 387 28.18 -9.88 -5.26
N LEU A 388 27.41 -10.03 -6.33
CA LEU A 388 26.32 -9.12 -6.69
C LEU A 388 24.99 -9.89 -6.56
N PRO A 389 24.23 -9.75 -5.47
CA PRO A 389 22.96 -10.47 -5.27
C PRO A 389 21.85 -9.92 -6.17
N LEU A 390 21.93 -10.20 -7.48
CA LEU A 390 20.95 -9.76 -8.48
C LEU A 390 19.79 -10.75 -8.64
N GLY A 391 19.69 -11.78 -7.79
CA GLY A 391 18.65 -12.81 -7.88
C GLY A 391 17.24 -12.25 -7.81
N LEU A 392 17.03 -11.23 -6.98
CA LEU A 392 15.76 -10.50 -6.91
C LEU A 392 15.39 -9.84 -8.24
N THR A 393 16.36 -9.22 -8.89
CA THR A 393 16.18 -8.57 -10.20
C THR A 393 15.86 -9.60 -11.29
N MET A 394 16.52 -10.77 -11.27
CA MET A 394 16.25 -11.87 -12.19
C MET A 394 14.82 -12.40 -12.04
N GLN A 395 14.39 -12.65 -10.80
CA GLN A 395 13.03 -13.10 -10.52
C GLN A 395 11.99 -12.07 -10.95
N PHE A 396 12.22 -10.79 -10.61
CA PHE A 396 11.32 -9.72 -11.02
C PHE A 396 11.19 -9.64 -12.54
N LEU A 397 12.29 -9.72 -13.29
CA LEU A 397 12.28 -9.72 -14.75
C LEU A 397 11.43 -10.87 -15.33
N LEU A 398 11.57 -12.08 -14.81
CA LEU A 398 10.83 -13.26 -15.24
C LEU A 398 9.32 -13.13 -14.94
N PHE A 399 8.97 -12.82 -13.69
CA PHE A 399 7.58 -12.72 -13.27
C PHE A 399 6.86 -11.55 -13.94
N SER A 400 7.48 -10.37 -13.98
CA SER A 400 6.88 -9.19 -14.62
C SER A 400 6.68 -9.41 -16.13
N SER A 401 7.65 -10.03 -16.82
CA SER A 401 7.51 -10.35 -18.25
C SER A 401 6.37 -11.35 -18.50
N ALA A 402 6.24 -12.40 -17.68
CA ALA A 402 5.16 -13.38 -17.77
C ALA A 402 3.78 -12.72 -17.56
N ILE A 403 3.65 -11.89 -16.51
CA ILE A 403 2.43 -11.14 -16.21
C ILE A 403 2.05 -10.21 -17.37
N MET A 404 3.01 -9.52 -17.97
CA MET A 404 2.76 -8.62 -19.10
C MET A 404 2.38 -9.33 -20.39
N LEU A 405 2.92 -10.54 -20.64
CA LEU A 405 2.50 -11.39 -21.75
C LEU A 405 1.06 -11.87 -21.59
N LEU A 406 0.67 -12.28 -20.38
CA LEU A 406 -0.71 -12.66 -20.05
C LEU A 406 -1.67 -11.48 -20.23
N TRP A 407 -1.29 -10.30 -19.73
CA TRP A 407 -2.06 -9.06 -19.92
C TRP A 407 -2.32 -8.78 -21.40
N ARG A 408 -1.31 -8.91 -22.24
CA ARG A 408 -1.44 -8.67 -23.67
C ARG A 408 -2.34 -9.70 -24.35
N GLN A 409 -2.30 -10.96 -23.93
CA GLN A 409 -3.18 -12.00 -24.46
C GLN A 409 -4.65 -11.68 -24.19
N GLN A 410 -4.97 -11.15 -23.01
CA GLN A 410 -6.34 -10.75 -22.65
C GLN A 410 -6.85 -9.52 -23.43
N GLN A 411 -5.95 -8.64 -23.90
CA GLN A 411 -6.34 -7.41 -24.62
C GLN A 411 -6.79 -7.67 -26.07
N LYS A 412 -6.25 -8.68 -26.74
CA LYS A 412 -6.58 -9.02 -28.14
C LYS A 412 -8.10 -9.17 -28.42
N PRO A 413 -8.87 -9.97 -27.64
CA PRO A 413 -10.31 -10.10 -27.88
C PRO A 413 -11.06 -8.77 -27.64
N ILE A 414 -10.63 -7.97 -26.67
CA ILE A 414 -11.25 -6.67 -26.35
C ILE A 414 -11.06 -5.68 -27.50
N THR A 415 -9.85 -5.60 -28.06
CA THR A 415 -9.58 -4.74 -29.22
C THR A 415 -10.37 -5.18 -30.44
N LEU A 416 -10.46 -6.49 -30.68
CA LEU A 416 -11.19 -7.04 -31.82
C LEU A 416 -12.70 -6.78 -31.73
N LEU A 417 -13.30 -6.97 -30.54
CA LEU A 417 -14.70 -6.64 -30.27
C LEU A 417 -14.99 -5.15 -30.48
N ARG A 418 -14.07 -4.26 -30.06
CA ARG A 418 -14.20 -2.81 -30.25
C ARG A 418 -14.15 -2.41 -31.72
N GLU A 419 -13.28 -3.03 -32.51
CA GLU A 419 -13.20 -2.81 -33.96
C GLU A 419 -14.47 -3.31 -34.68
N GLN A 420 -14.97 -4.50 -34.32
CA GLN A 420 -16.23 -5.03 -34.85
C GLN A 420 -17.42 -4.12 -34.52
N HIS A 421 -17.51 -3.65 -33.27
CA HIS A 421 -18.57 -2.73 -32.86
C HIS A 421 -18.54 -1.41 -33.66
N LEU A 422 -17.34 -0.86 -33.90
CA LEU A 422 -17.17 0.34 -34.72
C LEU A 422 -17.64 0.11 -36.17
N GLN A 423 -17.30 -1.03 -36.76
CA GLN A 423 -17.73 -1.37 -38.12
C GLN A 423 -19.24 -1.53 -38.24
N MET A 424 -19.86 -2.23 -37.28
CA MET A 424 -21.32 -2.40 -37.25
C MET A 424 -22.05 -1.06 -37.10
N ALA A 425 -21.58 -0.19 -36.20
CA ALA A 425 -22.18 1.14 -36.01
C ALA A 425 -22.09 2.02 -37.27
N LEU A 426 -20.96 1.96 -37.99
CA LEU A 426 -20.79 2.65 -39.28
C LEU A 426 -21.73 2.11 -40.37
N GLN A 427 -21.84 0.79 -40.49
CA GLN A 427 -22.74 0.16 -41.46
C GLN A 427 -24.21 0.47 -41.17
N TRP A 428 -24.60 0.39 -39.90
CA TRP A 428 -25.94 0.71 -39.44
C TRP A 428 -26.30 2.18 -39.70
N SER A 429 -25.41 3.10 -39.33
CA SER A 429 -25.60 4.54 -39.59
C SER A 429 -25.74 4.84 -41.08
N ASN A 430 -24.90 4.24 -41.93
CA ASN A 430 -25.04 4.37 -43.38
C ASN A 430 -26.41 3.92 -43.89
N HIS A 431 -26.93 2.80 -43.37
CA HIS A 431 -28.26 2.31 -43.73
C HIS A 431 -29.38 3.29 -43.31
N LEU A 432 -29.29 3.85 -42.10
CA LEU A 432 -30.25 4.85 -41.60
C LEU A 432 -30.22 6.15 -42.43
N VAL A 433 -29.04 6.58 -42.89
CA VAL A 433 -28.92 7.73 -43.82
C VAL A 433 -29.66 7.46 -45.13
N GLN A 434 -29.54 6.25 -45.69
CA GLN A 434 -30.26 5.87 -46.92
C GLN A 434 -31.78 5.84 -46.73
N GLN A 435 -32.27 5.44 -45.56
CA GLN A 435 -33.70 5.48 -45.20
C GLN A 435 -34.20 6.90 -44.85
N GLY A 436 -33.31 7.89 -44.81
CA GLY A 436 -33.64 9.28 -44.50
C GLY A 436 -33.83 9.58 -43.01
N GLN A 437 -33.51 8.63 -42.12
CA GLN A 437 -33.54 8.73 -40.66
C GLN A 437 -32.24 9.32 -40.11
N LEU A 438 -32.01 10.60 -40.43
CA LEU A 438 -30.72 11.27 -40.22
C LEU A 438 -30.35 11.45 -38.72
N ASP A 439 -31.33 11.70 -37.85
CA ASP A 439 -31.09 11.93 -36.42
C ASP A 439 -30.65 10.63 -35.71
N GLN A 440 -31.26 9.49 -36.05
CA GLN A 440 -30.87 8.17 -35.55
C GLN A 440 -29.49 7.75 -36.08
N ALA A 441 -29.20 8.09 -37.34
CA ALA A 441 -27.88 7.84 -37.93
C ALA A 441 -26.78 8.59 -37.17
N LEU A 442 -27.03 9.85 -36.77
CA LEU A 442 -26.11 10.65 -35.96
C LEU A 442 -25.93 10.06 -34.55
N GLN A 443 -27.02 9.62 -33.90
CA GLN A 443 -26.97 9.00 -32.58
C GLN A 443 -26.09 7.74 -32.57
N ALA A 444 -26.19 6.87 -33.58
CA ALA A 444 -25.33 5.70 -33.72
C ALA A 444 -23.83 6.04 -33.83
N LEU A 445 -23.51 7.20 -34.43
CA LEU A 445 -22.13 7.69 -34.56
C LEU A 445 -21.63 8.44 -33.32
N ASN A 446 -22.52 8.88 -32.43
CA ASN A 446 -22.13 9.64 -31.25
C ASN A 446 -21.29 8.80 -30.27
N ALA A 447 -21.56 7.51 -30.15
CA ALA A 447 -20.75 6.59 -29.33
C ALA A 447 -19.43 6.14 -30.00
N CYS A 448 -19.23 6.46 -31.28
CA CYS A 448 -18.04 6.03 -32.03
C CYS A 448 -16.86 7.02 -31.86
N PRO A 449 -15.61 6.52 -31.70
CA PRO A 449 -14.43 7.36 -31.73
C PRO A 449 -14.29 8.09 -33.09
N PRO A 450 -13.66 9.28 -33.13
CA PRO A 450 -13.54 10.11 -34.33
C PRO A 450 -12.54 9.50 -35.33
N SER A 451 -13.01 8.52 -36.09
CA SER A 451 -12.30 7.94 -37.23
C SER A 451 -12.65 8.69 -38.51
N LYS A 452 -11.77 8.60 -39.53
CA LYS A 452 -12.01 9.26 -40.83
C LYS A 452 -13.38 8.91 -41.44
N PRO A 453 -13.84 7.64 -41.47
CA PRO A 453 -15.18 7.29 -41.98
C PRO A 453 -16.33 7.89 -41.17
N VAL A 454 -16.21 7.93 -39.84
CA VAL A 454 -17.24 8.54 -38.95
C VAL A 454 -17.38 10.03 -39.25
N LEU A 455 -16.26 10.75 -39.38
CA LEU A 455 -16.27 12.19 -39.67
C LEU A 455 -16.78 12.50 -41.07
N GLU A 456 -16.53 11.64 -42.06
CA GLU A 456 -17.09 11.77 -43.41
C GLU A 456 -18.62 11.58 -43.40
N LEU A 457 -19.11 10.56 -42.71
CA LEU A 457 -20.54 10.28 -42.62
C LEU A 457 -21.32 11.36 -41.85
N MET A 458 -20.77 11.86 -40.74
CA MET A 458 -21.35 13.00 -40.01
C MET A 458 -21.46 14.26 -40.88
N TYR A 459 -20.46 14.51 -41.72
CA TYR A 459 -20.49 15.64 -42.66
C TYR A 459 -21.59 15.45 -43.72
N GLU A 460 -21.77 14.23 -44.23
CA GLU A 460 -22.84 13.91 -45.17
C GLU A 460 -24.24 14.07 -44.56
N ILE A 461 -24.42 13.64 -43.31
CA ILE A 461 -25.67 13.83 -42.55
C ILE A 461 -26.02 15.33 -42.45
N GLY A 462 -25.05 16.17 -42.07
CA GLY A 462 -25.24 17.64 -42.01
C GLY A 462 -25.68 18.22 -43.37
N GLY A 463 -25.04 17.78 -44.46
CA GLY A 463 -25.40 18.19 -45.82
C GLY A 463 -26.81 17.75 -46.23
N GLN A 464 -27.27 16.58 -45.78
CA GLN A 464 -28.64 16.12 -46.03
C GLN A 464 -29.68 16.96 -45.26
N HIS A 465 -29.40 17.38 -44.03
CA HIS A 465 -30.29 18.29 -43.28
C HIS A 465 -30.44 19.65 -43.95
N GLU A 466 -29.37 20.19 -44.56
CA GLU A 466 -29.46 21.41 -45.39
C GLU A 466 -30.41 21.21 -46.58
N ARG A 467 -30.28 20.09 -47.32
CA ARG A 467 -31.13 19.78 -48.48
C ARG A 467 -32.60 19.65 -48.11
N LYS A 468 -32.89 19.08 -46.93
CA LYS A 468 -34.26 18.94 -46.38
C LYS A 468 -34.81 20.24 -45.77
N ARG A 469 -34.14 21.39 -45.95
CA ARG A 469 -34.52 22.70 -45.40
C ARG A 469 -34.67 22.72 -43.87
N ARG A 470 -33.84 21.95 -43.15
CA ARG A 470 -33.77 21.93 -41.68
C ARG A 470 -32.45 22.55 -41.20
N PRO A 471 -32.29 23.89 -41.27
CA PRO A 471 -31.01 24.55 -41.00
C PRO A 471 -30.54 24.41 -39.55
N ALA A 472 -31.46 24.35 -38.57
CA ALA A 472 -31.12 24.18 -37.16
C ALA A 472 -30.43 22.83 -36.88
N ALA A 473 -30.99 21.73 -37.40
CA ALA A 473 -30.43 20.38 -37.25
C ALA A 473 -29.07 20.24 -37.98
N ALA A 474 -28.91 20.87 -39.15
CA ALA A 474 -27.64 20.89 -39.86
C ALA A 474 -26.53 21.57 -39.04
N VAL A 475 -26.84 22.72 -38.41
CA VAL A 475 -25.90 23.43 -37.53
C VAL A 475 -25.49 22.58 -36.32
N GLU A 476 -26.43 21.84 -35.74
CA GLU A 476 -26.15 20.94 -34.61
C GLU A 476 -25.17 19.82 -34.99
N VAL A 477 -25.41 19.13 -36.12
CA VAL A 477 -24.50 18.09 -36.66
C VAL A 477 -23.10 18.65 -36.92
N TYR A 478 -23.03 19.84 -37.52
CA TYR A 478 -21.77 20.50 -37.82
C TYR A 478 -21.01 20.97 -36.58
N LYS A 479 -21.72 21.43 -35.54
CA LYS A 479 -21.12 21.76 -34.23
C LYS A 479 -20.57 20.48 -33.57
N ALA A 480 -21.33 19.39 -33.57
CA ALA A 480 -20.87 18.09 -33.06
C ALA A 480 -19.63 17.57 -33.82
N LEU A 481 -19.56 17.82 -35.12
CA LEU A 481 -18.39 17.48 -35.94
C LEU A 481 -17.17 18.34 -35.57
N LEU A 482 -17.34 19.66 -35.39
CA LEU A 482 -16.23 20.55 -34.99
C LEU A 482 -15.72 20.28 -33.58
N GLN A 483 -16.57 19.84 -32.66
CA GLN A 483 -16.15 19.38 -31.33
C GLN A 483 -15.20 18.17 -31.43
N ARG A 484 -15.42 17.28 -32.39
CA ARG A 484 -14.55 16.11 -32.64
C ARG A 484 -13.29 16.46 -33.42
N LYS A 485 -13.39 17.40 -34.37
CA LYS A 485 -12.26 17.87 -35.18
C LYS A 485 -12.39 19.37 -35.46
N PRO A 486 -11.66 20.23 -34.73
CA PRO A 486 -11.83 21.70 -34.79
C PRO A 486 -11.62 22.33 -36.17
N ARG A 487 -10.89 21.66 -37.07
CA ARG A 487 -10.73 22.06 -38.47
C ARG A 487 -11.08 20.91 -39.39
N TYR A 488 -12.29 20.95 -39.94
CA TYR A 488 -12.76 19.95 -40.90
C TYR A 488 -13.51 20.59 -42.06
N LYS A 489 -12.97 20.44 -43.27
CA LYS A 489 -13.50 20.96 -44.54
C LYS A 489 -13.97 22.44 -44.40
N ASP A 490 -15.16 22.75 -44.89
CA ASP A 490 -15.81 24.06 -44.94
C ASP A 490 -16.89 24.24 -43.85
N VAL A 491 -16.93 23.35 -42.85
CA VAL A 491 -18.00 23.28 -41.84
C VAL A 491 -18.19 24.59 -41.06
N ALA A 492 -17.09 25.24 -40.66
CA ALA A 492 -17.16 26.51 -39.94
C ALA A 492 -17.78 27.64 -40.78
N LYS A 493 -17.53 27.67 -42.11
CA LYS A 493 -18.14 28.64 -43.02
C LYS A 493 -19.62 28.36 -43.22
N ARG A 494 -20.01 27.08 -43.32
CA ARG A 494 -21.41 26.65 -43.46
C ARG A 494 -22.27 27.03 -42.25
N ILE A 495 -21.77 26.84 -41.03
CA ILE A 495 -22.47 27.25 -39.80
C ILE A 495 -22.76 28.75 -39.85
N ALA A 496 -21.75 29.59 -40.13
CA ALA A 496 -21.91 31.04 -40.18
C ALA A 496 -22.95 31.51 -41.23
N GLN A 497 -22.97 30.86 -42.40
CA GLN A 497 -23.96 31.15 -43.45
C GLN A 497 -25.38 30.73 -43.07
N LEU A 498 -25.54 29.59 -42.40
CA LEU A 498 -26.86 29.09 -41.95
C LEU A 498 -27.43 29.93 -40.81
N GLU A 499 -26.59 30.37 -39.87
CA GLU A 499 -26.99 31.25 -38.76
C GLU A 499 -27.38 32.66 -39.26
N GLN A 500 -26.63 33.26 -40.21
CA GLN A 500 -27.01 34.55 -40.82
C GLN A 500 -28.36 34.51 -41.56
N LYS A 501 -28.64 33.42 -42.28
CA LYS A 501 -29.93 33.24 -42.98
C LYS A 501 -31.11 33.13 -42.02
N GLN A 502 -30.91 32.59 -40.82
CA GLN A 502 -31.94 32.55 -39.77
C GLN A 502 -32.19 33.94 -39.16
N THR A 503 -31.15 34.76 -38.98
CA THR A 503 -31.29 36.12 -38.41
C THR A 503 -31.97 37.10 -39.38
N THR A 504 -31.87 36.88 -40.69
CA THR A 504 -32.40 37.81 -41.71
C THR A 504 -33.93 37.69 -41.93
N GLN A 505 -34.57 36.61 -41.46
CA GLN A 505 -36.02 36.38 -41.65
C GLN A 505 -36.93 37.04 -40.59
N ILE A 506 -36.37 37.78 -39.61
CA ILE A 506 -37.10 38.22 -38.41
C ILE A 506 -37.48 39.72 -38.42
N VAL A 507 -37.21 40.50 -39.49
CA VAL A 507 -37.45 41.96 -39.47
C VAL A 507 -38.37 42.45 -40.61
N GLU A 508 -39.67 42.63 -40.30
CA GLU A 508 -40.56 43.67 -40.88
C GLU A 508 -41.79 43.89 -39.95
N PRO A 509 -42.24 45.15 -39.69
CA PRO A 509 -43.42 45.44 -38.87
C PRO A 509 -44.54 46.14 -39.67
N THR A 510 -45.75 45.56 -39.77
CA THR A 510 -47.05 46.26 -39.50
C THR A 510 -48.28 45.34 -39.65
N SER A 511 -49.04 45.27 -38.55
CA SER A 511 -50.51 45.29 -38.40
C SER A 511 -51.51 44.87 -39.50
N LEU A 512 -52.51 44.09 -39.02
CA LEU A 512 -53.96 44.11 -39.34
C LEU A 512 -54.50 43.32 -40.55
N ALA A 513 -54.95 42.09 -40.28
CA ALA A 513 -56.20 41.49 -40.77
C ALA A 513 -56.52 40.22 -39.95
N LEU A 514 -57.38 40.34 -38.94
CA LEU A 514 -58.71 39.71 -38.88
C LEU A 514 -58.79 38.23 -39.31
N THR A 515 -59.14 37.42 -38.32
CA THR A 515 -59.97 36.22 -38.43
C THR A 515 -59.34 35.03 -39.16
N LYS A 516 -58.57 34.24 -38.40
CA LYS A 516 -58.52 32.79 -38.61
C LYS A 516 -58.75 32.06 -37.29
N THR A 517 -60.01 32.09 -36.87
CA THR A 517 -60.65 30.93 -36.25
C THR A 517 -60.46 29.76 -37.21
N MET A 518 -59.56 28.84 -36.88
CA MET A 518 -59.60 27.47 -37.39
C MET A 518 -59.10 26.54 -36.30
N VAL A 519 -60.09 25.93 -35.66
CA VAL A 519 -60.10 24.52 -35.29
C VAL A 519 -58.93 24.11 -34.39
N LEU A 520 -59.04 24.53 -33.12
CA LEU A 520 -58.87 23.53 -32.07
C LEU A 520 -59.89 22.43 -32.37
N ASP A 521 -59.37 21.26 -32.72
CA ASP A 521 -60.16 20.05 -32.65
C ASP A 521 -60.53 19.89 -31.18
N ASP A 522 -61.83 20.00 -30.95
CA ASP A 522 -62.38 20.05 -29.63
C ASP A 522 -62.45 18.63 -29.09
N GLN A 523 -61.36 18.21 -28.45
CA GLN A 523 -61.38 17.25 -27.35
C GLN A 523 -60.61 17.85 -26.16
N HIS A 524 -61.23 18.84 -25.53
CA HIS A 524 -61.20 19.15 -24.10
C HIS A 524 -60.11 18.44 -23.25
N GLY A 525 -59.07 19.19 -22.88
CA GLY A 525 -58.25 18.87 -21.71
C GLY A 525 -56.99 19.74 -21.63
N ARG A 526 -56.76 20.39 -20.48
CA ARG A 526 -55.37 20.74 -20.09
C ARG A 526 -54.54 19.45 -20.25
N PRO A 527 -53.25 19.50 -20.69
CA PRO A 527 -52.43 18.30 -20.73
C PRO A 527 -52.62 17.55 -19.40
N GLN A 528 -52.99 16.28 -19.46
CA GLN A 528 -53.38 15.51 -18.30
C GLN A 528 -52.56 14.23 -18.25
N PHE A 529 -52.23 13.78 -17.04
CA PHE A 529 -51.66 12.45 -16.81
C PHE A 529 -52.67 11.66 -15.99
N GLY A 530 -53.26 10.63 -16.62
CA GLY A 530 -54.43 9.96 -16.04
C GLY A 530 -55.56 10.95 -15.75
N ARG A 531 -55.98 11.07 -14.48
CA ARG A 531 -57.05 12.01 -14.06
C ARG A 531 -56.57 13.42 -13.73
N TYR A 532 -55.26 13.65 -13.63
CA TYR A 532 -54.72 14.90 -13.10
C TYR A 532 -54.47 15.90 -14.21
N GLN A 533 -55.01 17.11 -14.05
CA GLN A 533 -54.84 18.21 -15.00
C GLN A 533 -53.57 18.98 -14.70
N ILE A 534 -52.70 19.18 -15.69
CA ILE A 534 -51.43 19.90 -15.51
C ILE A 534 -51.67 21.42 -15.57
N GLU A 535 -51.11 22.13 -14.58
CA GLU A 535 -51.16 23.60 -14.49
C GLU A 535 -49.85 24.25 -14.95
N SER A 536 -48.69 23.76 -14.47
CA SER A 536 -47.37 24.31 -14.80
C SER A 536 -46.23 23.34 -14.48
N GLU A 537 -45.04 23.55 -15.03
CA GLU A 537 -43.81 22.82 -14.65
C GLU A 537 -43.24 23.43 -13.35
N LEU A 538 -43.00 22.58 -12.33
CA LEU A 538 -42.35 22.97 -11.07
C LEU A 538 -40.82 22.85 -11.16
N GLY A 539 -40.33 21.88 -11.95
CA GLY A 539 -38.90 21.72 -12.19
C GLY A 539 -38.55 20.47 -12.99
N ARG A 540 -37.32 20.44 -13.51
CA ARG A 540 -36.78 19.35 -14.32
C ARG A 540 -35.53 18.78 -13.68
N GLY A 541 -35.51 17.46 -13.46
CA GLY A 541 -34.39 16.73 -12.87
C GLY A 541 -33.79 15.69 -13.82
N ALA A 542 -32.78 14.97 -13.33
CA ALA A 542 -32.06 13.93 -14.08
C ALA A 542 -32.93 12.72 -14.50
N MET A 543 -34.08 12.52 -13.85
CA MET A 543 -34.98 11.37 -14.09
C MET A 543 -36.34 11.77 -14.67
N GLY A 544 -36.56 13.06 -14.98
CA GLY A 544 -37.82 13.52 -15.56
C GLY A 544 -38.27 14.88 -15.04
N VAL A 545 -39.53 15.21 -15.30
CA VAL A 545 -40.13 16.53 -15.04
C VAL A 545 -41.14 16.41 -13.90
N VAL A 546 -41.19 17.43 -13.03
CA VAL A 546 -42.20 17.55 -11.98
C VAL A 546 -43.13 18.69 -12.35
N TYR A 547 -44.42 18.40 -12.41
CA TYR A 547 -45.47 19.36 -12.74
C TYR A 547 -46.33 19.67 -11.52
N LEU A 548 -46.83 20.89 -11.44
CA LEU A 548 -47.99 21.23 -10.64
C LEU A 548 -49.23 20.78 -11.39
N GLY A 549 -50.06 19.99 -10.74
CA GLY A 549 -51.35 19.57 -11.28
C GLY A 549 -52.49 19.73 -10.29
N PHE A 550 -53.68 19.45 -10.79
CA PHE A 550 -54.94 19.52 -10.05
C PHE A 550 -55.68 18.19 -10.19
N ASP A 551 -56.10 17.61 -9.08
CA ASP A 551 -56.99 16.45 -9.05
C ASP A 551 -58.45 16.95 -9.08
N PRO A 552 -59.18 16.81 -10.21
CA PRO A 552 -60.53 17.34 -10.34
C PRO A 552 -61.57 16.56 -9.51
N HIS A 553 -61.28 15.32 -9.11
CA HIS A 553 -62.25 14.49 -8.38
C HIS A 553 -62.41 14.92 -6.92
N ILE A 554 -61.35 15.44 -6.32
CA ILE A 554 -61.31 15.85 -4.90
C ILE A 554 -60.80 17.29 -4.72
N ALA A 555 -60.71 18.04 -5.82
CA ALA A 555 -60.41 19.46 -5.88
C ALA A 555 -59.14 19.88 -5.11
N ARG A 556 -58.01 19.22 -5.33
CA ARG A 556 -56.74 19.53 -4.67
C ARG A 556 -55.58 19.73 -5.64
N LYS A 557 -54.58 20.50 -5.21
CA LYS A 557 -53.29 20.60 -5.90
C LYS A 557 -52.40 19.40 -5.58
N VAL A 558 -51.68 18.92 -6.58
CA VAL A 558 -50.74 17.80 -6.49
C VAL A 558 -49.45 18.12 -7.23
N ALA A 559 -48.35 17.53 -6.80
CA ALA A 559 -47.12 17.47 -7.60
C ALA A 559 -47.13 16.15 -8.39
N ILE A 560 -46.80 16.20 -9.68
CA ILE A 560 -46.82 15.04 -10.58
C ILE A 560 -45.43 14.88 -11.17
N LYS A 561 -44.73 13.84 -10.75
CA LYS A 561 -43.41 13.50 -11.26
C LYS A 561 -43.56 12.49 -12.40
N THR A 562 -43.03 12.81 -13.57
CA THR A 562 -43.09 11.93 -14.74
C THR A 562 -41.73 11.34 -15.08
N LEU A 563 -41.75 10.14 -15.67
CA LEU A 563 -40.59 9.47 -16.24
C LEU A 563 -40.91 9.07 -17.68
N ASP A 564 -40.21 9.68 -18.62
CA ASP A 564 -40.20 9.27 -20.02
C ASP A 564 -39.29 8.05 -20.16
N TYR A 565 -39.89 6.91 -20.49
CA TYR A 565 -39.16 5.69 -20.75
C TYR A 565 -39.06 5.34 -22.24
N ALA A 566 -39.63 6.14 -23.15
CA ALA A 566 -39.46 5.97 -24.60
C ALA A 566 -38.00 6.13 -25.04
N GLN A 567 -37.23 6.91 -24.29
CA GLN A 567 -35.79 7.16 -24.50
C GLN A 567 -34.86 5.97 -24.17
N TYR A 568 -35.38 4.87 -23.60
CA TYR A 568 -34.58 3.69 -23.29
C TYR A 568 -34.80 2.59 -24.35
N ASP A 569 -33.78 1.75 -24.56
CA ASP A 569 -33.88 0.60 -25.46
C ASP A 569 -34.93 -0.41 -24.97
N ALA A 570 -35.54 -1.16 -25.87
CA ALA A 570 -36.64 -2.08 -25.55
C ALA A 570 -36.31 -3.07 -24.41
N SER A 571 -35.04 -3.48 -24.28
CA SER A 571 -34.56 -4.34 -23.19
C SER A 571 -34.38 -3.64 -21.84
N GLU A 572 -34.23 -2.31 -21.83
CA GLU A 572 -34.01 -1.51 -20.62
C GLU A 572 -35.30 -0.85 -20.08
N ARG A 573 -36.29 -0.59 -20.97
CA ARG A 573 -37.56 0.05 -20.60
C ARG A 573 -38.26 -0.64 -19.44
N GLU A 574 -38.45 -1.95 -19.54
CA GLU A 574 -39.17 -2.72 -18.53
C GLU A 574 -38.45 -2.70 -17.18
N ALA A 575 -37.12 -2.72 -17.19
CA ALA A 575 -36.31 -2.65 -15.97
C ALA A 575 -36.38 -1.27 -15.31
N VAL A 576 -36.30 -0.18 -16.10
CA VAL A 576 -36.40 1.20 -15.62
C VAL A 576 -37.80 1.48 -15.06
N LYS A 577 -38.82 1.05 -15.79
CA LYS A 577 -40.23 1.15 -15.41
C LYS A 577 -40.55 0.41 -14.11
N ALA A 578 -40.21 -0.89 -14.03
CA ALA A 578 -40.46 -1.69 -12.83
C ALA A 578 -39.78 -1.13 -11.57
N ARG A 579 -38.66 -0.40 -11.72
CA ARG A 579 -37.98 0.28 -10.60
C ARG A 579 -38.74 1.52 -10.13
N PHE A 580 -39.16 2.37 -11.07
CA PHE A 580 -39.94 3.56 -10.77
C PHE A 580 -41.21 3.25 -9.96
N PHE A 581 -41.93 2.18 -10.33
CA PHE A 581 -43.10 1.71 -9.58
C PHE A 581 -42.76 1.16 -8.19
N ARG A 582 -41.67 0.37 -8.05
CA ARG A 582 -41.25 -0.15 -6.74
C ARG A 582 -40.87 0.95 -5.75
N GLU A 583 -40.30 2.04 -6.25
CA GLU A 583 -39.91 3.19 -5.42
C GLU A 583 -41.15 3.99 -4.99
N ALA A 584 -42.10 4.18 -5.90
CA ALA A 584 -43.40 4.75 -5.57
C ALA A 584 -44.16 3.89 -4.54
N GLU A 585 -44.09 2.56 -4.66
CA GLU A 585 -44.68 1.62 -3.69
C GLU A 585 -44.00 1.72 -2.31
N ALA A 586 -42.67 1.86 -2.27
CA ALA A 586 -41.92 2.03 -1.03
C ALA A 586 -42.25 3.37 -0.34
N ALA A 587 -42.34 4.45 -1.11
CA ALA A 587 -42.73 5.77 -0.60
C ALA A 587 -44.21 5.82 -0.18
N GLY A 588 -45.11 5.15 -0.90
CA GLY A 588 -46.53 5.08 -0.58
C GLY A 588 -46.87 4.35 0.73
N LYS A 589 -45.94 3.54 1.25
CA LYS A 589 -46.07 2.90 2.58
C LYS A 589 -45.79 3.86 3.74
N LEU A 590 -45.17 5.01 3.47
CA LEU A 590 -44.76 5.95 4.50
C LEU A 590 -45.87 6.97 4.78
N ARG A 591 -46.20 7.16 6.06
CA ARG A 591 -47.14 8.19 6.53
C ARG A 591 -46.52 8.95 7.69
N HIS A 592 -45.91 10.09 7.40
CA HIS A 592 -45.25 10.93 8.39
C HIS A 592 -45.42 12.41 8.02
N PRO A 593 -45.65 13.32 8.98
CA PRO A 593 -45.90 14.74 8.70
C PRO A 593 -44.75 15.46 7.96
N ASN A 594 -43.53 14.93 8.07
CA ASN A 594 -42.33 15.45 7.40
C ASN A 594 -41.85 14.57 6.22
N ILE A 595 -42.70 13.67 5.69
CA ILE A 595 -42.42 12.89 4.47
C ILE A 595 -43.53 13.19 3.46
N VAL A 596 -43.17 13.41 2.19
CA VAL A 596 -44.14 13.61 1.11
C VAL A 596 -45.04 12.39 0.95
N SER A 597 -46.36 12.57 0.91
CA SER A 597 -47.28 11.45 0.68
C SER A 597 -47.45 11.18 -0.82
N VAL A 598 -47.30 9.92 -1.22
CA VAL A 598 -47.65 9.48 -2.58
C VAL A 598 -49.12 9.11 -2.60
N TYR A 599 -49.87 9.66 -3.55
CA TYR A 599 -51.30 9.46 -3.70
C TYR A 599 -51.66 8.42 -4.73
N ASP A 600 -50.94 8.42 -5.84
CA ASP A 600 -51.31 7.66 -7.02
C ASP A 600 -50.09 7.43 -7.89
N VAL A 601 -50.12 6.31 -8.61
CA VAL A 601 -49.06 5.93 -9.56
C VAL A 601 -49.75 5.33 -10.76
N GLY A 602 -49.36 5.78 -11.95
CA GLY A 602 -50.01 5.33 -13.17
C GLY A 602 -49.12 5.41 -14.38
N GLU A 603 -49.69 4.94 -15.48
CA GLU A 603 -49.08 4.95 -16.80
C GLU A 603 -50.01 5.68 -17.76
N ASP A 604 -49.40 6.46 -18.64
CA ASP A 604 -50.11 7.14 -19.71
C ASP A 604 -49.23 7.08 -20.96
N HIS A 605 -49.61 6.25 -21.93
CA HIS A 605 -48.81 5.94 -23.12
C HIS A 605 -47.38 5.49 -22.75
N ASP A 606 -46.35 6.19 -23.24
CA ASP A 606 -44.92 5.89 -22.98
C ASP A 606 -44.35 6.63 -21.74
N LEU A 607 -45.23 7.15 -20.88
CA LEU A 607 -44.87 7.89 -19.66
C LEU A 607 -45.39 7.17 -18.41
N ALA A 608 -44.57 7.12 -17.37
CA ALA A 608 -45.00 6.74 -16.02
C ALA A 608 -45.10 8.01 -15.16
N PHE A 609 -46.08 8.08 -14.27
CA PHE A 609 -46.25 9.22 -13.37
C PHE A 609 -46.49 8.80 -11.92
N ILE A 610 -46.05 9.65 -10.99
CA ILE A 610 -46.35 9.57 -9.55
C ILE A 610 -47.00 10.89 -9.15
N ALA A 611 -48.25 10.84 -8.67
CA ALA A 611 -48.92 11.98 -8.08
C ALA A 611 -48.69 11.97 -6.56
N MET A 612 -48.22 13.08 -6.02
CA MET A 612 -47.84 13.24 -4.62
C MET A 612 -48.27 14.60 -4.06
N ASP A 613 -48.09 14.78 -2.76
CA ASP A 613 -48.32 16.05 -2.08
C ASP A 613 -47.63 17.22 -2.80
N TYR A 614 -48.39 18.29 -3.08
CA TYR A 614 -47.80 19.57 -3.45
C TYR A 614 -47.31 20.28 -2.18
N ILE A 615 -46.00 20.41 -2.04
CA ILE A 615 -45.37 21.02 -0.87
C ILE A 615 -45.16 22.52 -1.10
N THR A 616 -45.68 23.34 -0.19
CA THR A 616 -45.39 24.77 -0.14
C THR A 616 -44.01 25.01 0.48
N GLY A 617 -43.31 26.06 0.05
CA GLY A 617 -41.98 26.41 0.56
C GLY A 617 -40.88 26.31 -0.49
N GLN A 618 -39.62 26.38 -0.02
CA GLN A 618 -38.43 26.40 -0.87
C GLN A 618 -37.53 25.20 -0.54
N PRO A 619 -36.78 24.64 -1.51
CA PRO A 619 -35.81 23.61 -1.22
C PRO A 619 -34.67 24.16 -0.37
N LEU A 620 -34.10 23.35 0.52
CA LEU A 620 -32.97 23.77 1.36
C LEU A 620 -31.72 24.12 0.55
N SER A 621 -31.63 23.70 -0.72
CA SER A 621 -30.59 24.14 -1.65
C SER A 621 -30.52 25.65 -1.84
N ASP A 622 -31.62 26.37 -1.60
CA ASP A 622 -31.63 27.83 -1.72
C ASP A 622 -30.91 28.50 -0.54
N PHE A 623 -30.69 27.76 0.56
CA PHE A 623 -30.09 28.25 1.82
C PHE A 623 -28.65 27.76 2.06
N VAL A 624 -27.97 27.23 1.04
CA VAL A 624 -26.57 26.77 1.14
C VAL A 624 -25.55 27.83 0.72
N GLY A 625 -25.97 28.95 0.13
CA GLY A 625 -25.07 30.05 -0.21
C GLY A 625 -24.63 30.80 1.05
N LYS A 626 -23.35 31.18 1.16
CA LYS A 626 -22.82 31.93 2.32
C LYS A 626 -23.61 33.22 2.62
N SER A 627 -24.21 33.84 1.60
CA SER A 627 -25.04 35.04 1.72
C SER A 627 -26.50 34.77 2.15
N ASN A 628 -26.93 33.50 2.19
CA ASN A 628 -28.32 33.11 2.46
C ASN A 628 -28.43 31.95 3.47
N LEU A 629 -27.46 31.81 4.38
CA LEU A 629 -27.49 30.78 5.41
C LEU A 629 -28.59 31.06 6.43
N LEU A 630 -29.29 30.00 6.87
CA LEU A 630 -30.26 30.08 7.95
C LEU A 630 -29.58 30.25 9.32
N PRO A 631 -30.29 30.78 10.33
CA PRO A 631 -29.84 30.77 11.72
C PRO A 631 -29.50 29.36 12.20
N VAL A 632 -28.45 29.21 13.01
CA VAL A 632 -27.95 27.90 13.47
C VAL A 632 -29.03 27.09 14.19
N SER A 633 -29.81 27.73 15.06
CA SER A 633 -30.93 27.08 15.77
C SER A 633 -32.03 26.60 14.83
N GLU A 634 -32.31 27.36 13.76
CA GLU A 634 -33.27 27.01 12.72
C GLU A 634 -32.76 25.79 11.93
N VAL A 635 -31.47 25.77 11.55
CA VAL A 635 -30.85 24.61 10.90
C VAL A 635 -30.90 23.36 11.79
N PHE A 636 -30.58 23.48 13.08
CA PHE A 636 -30.65 22.34 14.00
C PHE A 636 -32.06 21.78 14.16
N ALA A 637 -33.08 22.64 14.24
CA ALA A 637 -34.47 22.21 14.32
C ALA A 637 -34.90 21.47 13.04
N ILE A 638 -34.60 22.04 11.88
CA ILE A 638 -34.91 21.44 10.57
C ILE A 638 -34.25 20.06 10.42
N VAL A 639 -32.95 19.96 10.71
CA VAL A 639 -32.21 18.71 10.54
C VAL A 639 -32.66 17.66 11.58
N ALA A 640 -33.10 18.06 12.77
CA ALA A 640 -33.68 17.15 13.75
C ALA A 640 -35.00 16.55 13.24
N ASP A 641 -35.88 17.35 12.65
CA ASP A 641 -37.15 16.87 12.10
C ASP A 641 -36.94 15.98 10.86
N VAL A 642 -35.92 16.27 10.03
CA VAL A 642 -35.50 15.38 8.94
C VAL A 642 -34.95 14.05 9.49
N ALA A 643 -34.18 14.08 10.57
CA ALA A 643 -33.66 12.89 11.21
C ALA A 643 -34.78 11.99 11.79
N ASP A 644 -35.84 12.59 12.35
CA ASP A 644 -37.03 11.83 12.80
C ASP A 644 -37.79 11.21 11.62
N ALA A 645 -37.96 11.95 10.52
CA ALA A 645 -38.56 11.42 9.29
C ALA A 645 -37.77 10.22 8.75
N LEU A 646 -36.44 10.32 8.72
CA LEU A 646 -35.56 9.22 8.31
C LEU A 646 -35.66 8.04 9.26
N HIS A 647 -35.71 8.28 10.58
CA HIS A 647 -35.87 7.21 11.56
C HIS A 647 -37.19 6.44 11.33
N TYR A 648 -38.29 7.15 11.13
CA TYR A 648 -39.58 6.54 10.80
C TYR A 648 -39.51 5.69 9.53
N ALA A 649 -38.91 6.20 8.45
CA ALA A 649 -38.74 5.45 7.21
C ALA A 649 -37.89 4.19 7.40
N HIS A 650 -36.82 4.30 8.19
CA HIS A 650 -35.93 3.19 8.52
C HIS A 650 -36.64 2.06 9.29
N GLU A 651 -37.58 2.39 10.17
CA GLU A 651 -38.41 1.41 10.87
C GLU A 651 -39.36 0.67 9.91
N GLN A 652 -39.78 1.34 8.84
CA GLN A 652 -40.54 0.72 7.74
C GLN A 652 -39.64 0.01 6.70
N GLN A 653 -38.36 -0.21 7.02
CA GLN A 653 -37.35 -0.83 6.14
C GLN A 653 -37.09 -0.07 4.83
N VAL A 654 -37.42 1.22 4.78
CA VAL A 654 -37.13 2.11 3.66
C VAL A 654 -35.89 2.94 3.97
N VAL A 655 -34.91 2.95 3.07
CA VAL A 655 -33.71 3.79 3.16
C VAL A 655 -33.76 4.78 2.00
N HIS A 656 -33.52 6.07 2.26
CA HIS A 656 -33.73 7.14 1.28
C HIS A 656 -32.64 7.21 0.21
N ARG A 657 -31.36 7.07 0.58
CA ARG A 657 -30.18 6.97 -0.31
C ARG A 657 -29.78 8.22 -1.11
N ASP A 658 -30.54 9.31 -1.04
CA ASP A 658 -30.27 10.56 -1.78
C ASP A 658 -30.63 11.79 -0.93
N ILE A 659 -30.24 11.78 0.35
CA ILE A 659 -30.44 12.94 1.22
C ILE A 659 -29.47 14.05 0.83
N LYS A 660 -30.04 15.20 0.46
CA LYS A 660 -29.32 16.43 0.09
C LYS A 660 -30.27 17.63 0.25
N PRO A 661 -29.74 18.87 0.31
CA PRO A 661 -30.58 20.07 0.46
C PRO A 661 -31.71 20.20 -0.58
N GLY A 662 -31.49 19.76 -1.82
CA GLY A 662 -32.50 19.84 -2.89
C GLY A 662 -33.69 18.90 -2.73
N ASN A 663 -33.61 17.87 -1.86
CA ASN A 663 -34.69 16.91 -1.60
C ASN A 663 -35.38 17.16 -0.24
N ILE A 664 -35.16 18.35 0.34
CA ILE A 664 -35.74 18.76 1.61
C ILE A 664 -36.39 20.11 1.40
N MET A 665 -37.72 20.13 1.45
CA MET A 665 -38.52 21.33 1.32
C MET A 665 -38.74 21.97 2.68
N TYR A 666 -38.60 23.29 2.76
CA TYR A 666 -38.82 24.05 3.97
C TYR A 666 -39.81 25.20 3.74
N ASP A 667 -40.95 25.11 4.43
CA ASP A 667 -41.89 26.21 4.55
C ASP A 667 -41.53 27.02 5.80
N ARG A 668 -40.84 28.14 5.60
CA ARG A 668 -40.39 29.00 6.69
C ARG A 668 -41.52 29.68 7.44
N ALA A 669 -42.63 30.00 6.75
CA ALA A 669 -43.79 30.64 7.37
C ALA A 669 -44.47 29.69 8.35
N GLN A 670 -44.56 28.40 7.99
CA GLN A 670 -45.13 27.35 8.85
C GLN A 670 -44.11 26.63 9.72
N LYS A 671 -42.81 26.92 9.55
CA LYS A 671 -41.68 26.17 10.13
C LYS A 671 -41.79 24.67 9.91
N LYS A 672 -42.28 24.26 8.74
CA LYS A 672 -42.51 22.86 8.39
C LYS A 672 -41.45 22.38 7.41
N VAL A 673 -40.80 21.27 7.73
CA VAL A 673 -39.91 20.57 6.81
C VAL A 673 -40.62 19.37 6.18
N THR A 674 -40.33 19.05 4.92
CA THR A 674 -40.82 17.84 4.27
C THR A 674 -39.71 17.24 3.41
N VAL A 675 -39.42 15.96 3.64
CA VAL A 675 -38.47 15.17 2.84
C VAL A 675 -39.19 14.64 1.61
N THR A 676 -38.62 14.91 0.45
CA THR A 676 -39.15 14.50 -0.87
C THR A 676 -38.21 13.50 -1.54
N ASP A 677 -38.66 12.89 -2.64
CA ASP A 677 -37.80 12.10 -3.53
C ASP A 677 -37.06 10.93 -2.87
N PHE A 678 -37.80 10.07 -2.14
CA PHE A 678 -37.27 8.81 -1.63
C PHE A 678 -36.67 7.99 -2.77
N GLY A 679 -35.34 7.98 -2.80
CA GLY A 679 -34.43 7.59 -3.88
C GLY A 679 -35.04 6.85 -5.05
N ILE A 680 -35.61 7.61 -6.00
CA ILE A 680 -35.96 7.11 -7.34
C ILE A 680 -34.69 6.86 -8.20
N ALA A 681 -33.56 7.40 -7.76
CA ALA A 681 -32.30 7.34 -8.45
C ALA A 681 -31.35 6.37 -7.75
N ARG A 682 -31.16 5.16 -8.29
CA ARG A 682 -29.79 4.66 -8.56
C ARG A 682 -29.63 3.29 -9.19
N ILE A 683 -30.66 2.47 -9.35
CA ILE A 683 -30.40 1.18 -10.04
C ILE A 683 -30.23 1.39 -11.56
N VAL A 684 -30.74 2.49 -12.13
CA VAL A 684 -30.42 2.92 -13.52
C VAL A 684 -28.94 3.28 -13.68
N SER A 685 -28.27 3.67 -12.58
CA SER A 685 -26.84 4.00 -12.62
C SER A 685 -25.93 2.77 -12.63
N GLU A 686 -26.38 1.57 -12.23
CA GLU A 686 -25.52 0.37 -12.30
C GLU A 686 -25.22 -0.05 -13.74
N GLN A 687 -26.09 0.27 -14.70
CA GLN A 687 -25.84 0.05 -16.13
C GLN A 687 -25.16 1.25 -16.81
N ARG A 688 -25.50 2.49 -16.43
CA ARG A 688 -24.89 3.70 -17.01
C ARG A 688 -23.54 4.12 -16.42
N THR A 689 -23.10 3.56 -15.30
CA THR A 689 -21.71 3.75 -14.83
C THR A 689 -20.65 3.12 -15.75
N GLN A 690 -21.05 2.30 -16.74
CA GLN A 690 -20.14 1.73 -17.74
C GLN A 690 -19.55 2.77 -18.71
N THR A 691 -20.14 3.97 -18.82
CA THR A 691 -19.67 5.05 -19.71
C THR A 691 -18.98 6.21 -18.97
N GLY A 692 -18.78 6.10 -17.65
CA GLY A 692 -18.09 7.14 -16.87
C GLY A 692 -18.93 8.37 -16.50
N GLU A 693 -20.20 8.42 -16.90
CA GLU A 693 -21.14 9.43 -16.43
C GLU A 693 -21.89 8.94 -15.17
N ILE A 694 -21.43 9.38 -14.00
CA ILE A 694 -22.23 9.22 -12.78
C ILE A 694 -23.40 10.21 -12.86
N VAL A 695 -24.60 9.70 -13.12
CA VAL A 695 -25.84 10.45 -12.94
C VAL A 695 -26.14 10.52 -11.45
N GLY A 696 -25.85 11.67 -10.84
CA GLY A 696 -26.06 11.97 -9.42
C GLY A 696 -25.00 12.93 -8.90
N SER A 697 -25.27 13.62 -7.79
CA SER A 697 -24.28 14.49 -7.17
C SER A 697 -23.48 13.68 -6.13
N PRO A 698 -22.25 13.23 -6.43
CA PRO A 698 -21.44 12.39 -5.51
C PRO A 698 -21.12 13.07 -4.17
N LEU A 699 -21.40 14.37 -4.06
CA LEU A 699 -21.06 15.25 -2.96
C LEU A 699 -21.67 14.83 -1.61
N TYR A 700 -22.83 14.16 -1.61
CA TYR A 700 -23.56 13.74 -0.39
C TYR A 700 -23.54 12.24 -0.13
N MET A 701 -22.87 11.47 -0.99
CA MET A 701 -22.88 10.00 -0.90
C MET A 701 -22.03 9.52 0.28
N SER A 702 -22.48 8.44 0.92
CA SER A 702 -21.68 7.77 1.95
C SER A 702 -20.55 6.92 1.36
N PRO A 703 -19.50 6.60 2.14
CA PRO A 703 -18.42 5.70 1.73
C PRO A 703 -18.94 4.36 1.18
N GLU A 704 -19.93 3.77 1.84
CA GLU A 704 -20.53 2.51 1.43
C GLU A 704 -21.32 2.63 0.11
N GLN A 705 -21.93 3.79 -0.17
CA GLN A 705 -22.56 4.06 -1.46
C GLN A 705 -21.53 4.21 -2.59
N ILE A 706 -20.39 4.85 -2.33
CA ILE A 706 -19.32 5.03 -3.33
C ILE A 706 -18.68 3.70 -3.71
N VAL A 707 -18.46 2.81 -2.75
CA VAL A 707 -17.87 1.47 -2.98
C VAL A 707 -18.91 0.47 -3.52
N GLY A 708 -20.20 0.84 -3.56
CA GLY A 708 -21.29 -0.05 -3.94
C GLY A 708 -21.45 -1.23 -2.98
N LYS A 709 -21.21 -1.00 -1.67
CA LYS A 709 -21.53 -1.94 -0.59
C LYS A 709 -23.03 -1.89 -0.29
N LYS A 710 -23.54 -2.86 0.49
CA LYS A 710 -24.96 -2.87 0.89
C LYS A 710 -25.27 -1.61 1.69
N VAL A 711 -26.19 -0.79 1.17
CA VAL A 711 -26.69 0.43 1.81
C VAL A 711 -27.69 0.07 2.92
N SER A 712 -27.61 0.75 4.06
CA SER A 712 -28.45 0.52 5.25
C SER A 712 -28.77 1.84 5.97
N LYS A 713 -29.50 1.79 7.10
CA LYS A 713 -29.95 2.96 7.88
C LYS A 713 -28.85 4.04 8.11
N PRO A 714 -27.60 3.70 8.49
CA PRO A 714 -26.54 4.70 8.71
C PRO A 714 -26.06 5.44 7.46
N THR A 715 -26.44 5.00 6.27
CA THR A 715 -26.14 5.72 5.01
C THR A 715 -26.82 7.08 4.99
N ASP A 716 -28.12 7.15 5.32
CA ASP A 716 -28.85 8.42 5.32
C ASP A 716 -28.33 9.37 6.40
N ILE A 717 -27.83 8.84 7.53
CA ILE A 717 -27.19 9.62 8.61
C ILE A 717 -25.93 10.33 8.09
N PHE A 718 -25.11 9.67 7.28
CA PHE A 718 -23.92 10.29 6.71
C PHE A 718 -24.31 11.41 5.74
N SER A 719 -25.25 11.15 4.83
CA SER A 719 -25.75 12.14 3.87
C SER A 719 -26.42 13.35 4.57
N LEU A 720 -27.13 13.11 5.67
CA LEU A 720 -27.67 14.16 6.53
C LEU A 720 -26.56 14.95 7.24
N GLY A 721 -25.48 14.28 7.66
CA GLY A 721 -24.29 14.93 8.22
C GLY A 721 -23.61 15.86 7.22
N VAL A 722 -23.50 15.46 5.94
CA VAL A 722 -23.00 16.32 4.86
C VAL A 722 -23.93 17.52 4.63
N THR A 723 -25.24 17.27 4.60
CA THR A 723 -26.27 18.30 4.46
C THR A 723 -26.20 19.33 5.60
N LEU A 724 -26.07 18.87 6.84
CA LEU A 724 -25.90 19.71 8.03
C LEU A 724 -24.63 20.57 7.94
N TYR A 725 -23.50 19.97 7.54
CA TYR A 725 -22.24 20.69 7.36
C TYR A 725 -22.42 21.87 6.40
N GLN A 726 -23.07 21.62 5.27
CA GLN A 726 -23.27 22.62 4.23
C GLN A 726 -24.27 23.71 4.64
N LEU A 727 -25.40 23.36 5.26
CA LEU A 727 -26.37 24.35 5.74
C LEU A 727 -25.80 25.28 6.81
N LEU A 728 -24.79 24.84 7.58
CA LEU A 728 -24.14 25.68 8.59
C LEU A 728 -23.03 26.55 8.03
N SER A 729 -22.30 26.12 7.01
CA SER A 729 -21.06 26.78 6.53
C SER A 729 -21.14 27.35 5.12
N GLY A 730 -22.07 26.85 4.30
CA GLY A 730 -22.12 27.07 2.86
C GLY A 730 -21.00 26.38 2.06
N GLU A 731 -20.22 25.51 2.70
CA GLU A 731 -19.16 24.71 2.06
C GLU A 731 -19.48 23.22 2.19
N LEU A 732 -18.93 22.38 1.32
CA LEU A 732 -19.02 20.92 1.46
C LEU A 732 -17.86 20.39 2.32
N PRO A 733 -18.09 19.32 3.11
CA PRO A 733 -17.07 18.73 3.99
C PRO A 733 -15.91 18.06 3.24
N PHE A 734 -16.16 17.61 2.01
CA PHE A 734 -15.19 16.96 1.12
C PHE A 734 -15.20 17.68 -0.23
N GLN A 735 -14.02 17.88 -0.82
CA GLN A 735 -13.84 18.61 -2.08
C GLN A 735 -12.77 17.93 -2.94
N GLY A 736 -13.07 17.64 -4.20
CA GLY A 736 -12.10 17.08 -5.13
C GLY A 736 -12.22 17.74 -6.49
N GLU A 737 -11.08 17.93 -7.15
CA GLU A 737 -11.00 18.49 -8.52
C GLU A 737 -11.68 17.60 -9.56
N ASN A 738 -11.86 16.32 -9.25
CA ASN A 738 -12.61 15.38 -10.05
C ASN A 738 -13.32 14.34 -9.15
N ILE A 739 -14.20 13.56 -9.77
CA ILE A 739 -15.01 12.54 -9.10
C ILE A 739 -14.14 11.50 -8.38
N ALA A 740 -13.00 11.10 -8.95
CA ALA A 740 -12.13 10.10 -8.34
C ALA A 740 -11.48 10.62 -7.05
N VAL A 741 -10.99 11.87 -7.06
CA VAL A 741 -10.41 12.54 -5.89
C VAL A 741 -11.47 12.77 -4.81
N LEU A 742 -12.65 13.25 -5.19
CA LEU A 742 -13.78 13.41 -4.27
C LEU A 742 -14.19 12.07 -3.65
N SER A 743 -14.28 11.00 -4.46
CA SER A 743 -14.59 9.65 -3.98
C SER A 743 -13.56 9.16 -2.97
N HIS A 744 -12.27 9.37 -3.26
CA HIS A 744 -11.19 9.02 -2.34
C HIS A 744 -11.30 9.80 -1.03
N GLN A 745 -11.60 11.10 -1.06
CA GLN A 745 -11.78 11.88 0.16
C GLN A 745 -13.00 11.44 0.98
N ILE A 746 -14.11 11.11 0.32
CA ILE A 746 -15.27 10.59 1.02
C ILE A 746 -14.95 9.23 1.65
N MET A 747 -14.18 8.35 0.99
CA MET A 747 -13.81 7.05 1.56
C MET A 747 -12.77 7.14 2.69
N ASN A 748 -11.69 7.89 2.46
CA ASN A 748 -10.47 7.82 3.28
C ASN A 748 -10.06 9.16 3.90
N GLY A 749 -10.52 10.28 3.34
CA GLY A 749 -10.13 11.63 3.77
C GLY A 749 -10.87 12.08 5.03
N LYS A 750 -10.19 12.87 5.86
CA LYS A 750 -10.84 13.63 6.95
C LYS A 750 -11.57 14.83 6.36
N HIS A 751 -12.79 15.10 6.82
CA HIS A 751 -13.49 16.32 6.40
C HIS A 751 -12.84 17.55 7.04
N LYS A 752 -12.94 18.70 6.38
CA LYS A 752 -12.53 19.98 6.97
C LYS A 752 -13.32 20.23 8.26
N PRO A 753 -12.71 20.58 9.40
CA PRO A 753 -13.45 20.90 10.62
C PRO A 753 -14.44 22.06 10.38
N ILE A 754 -15.69 21.91 10.83
CA ILE A 754 -16.76 22.87 10.52
C ILE A 754 -16.47 24.29 11.05
N ARG A 755 -15.76 24.40 12.18
CA ARG A 755 -15.40 25.69 12.80
C ARG A 755 -14.29 26.42 12.04
N ASP A 756 -13.53 25.71 11.20
CA ASP A 756 -12.56 26.30 10.27
C ASP A 756 -13.27 26.85 9.02
N ALA A 757 -14.43 26.28 8.65
CA ALA A 757 -15.26 26.79 7.56
C ALA A 757 -16.12 27.98 7.97
N ARG A 758 -16.63 28.00 9.22
CA ARG A 758 -17.35 29.14 9.80
C ARG A 758 -17.02 29.29 11.29
N SER A 759 -16.23 30.31 11.60
CA SER A 759 -15.93 30.70 12.98
C SER A 759 -17.21 31.15 13.69
N GLY A 760 -17.37 30.78 14.97
CA GLY A 760 -18.53 31.17 15.80
C GLY A 760 -19.63 30.11 15.92
N LEU A 761 -19.50 28.96 15.26
CA LEU A 761 -20.42 27.82 15.47
C LEU A 761 -20.21 27.16 16.84
N PRO A 762 -21.29 26.68 17.50
CA PRO A 762 -21.20 26.01 18.80
C PRO A 762 -20.39 24.71 18.71
N SER A 763 -19.72 24.32 19.78
CA SER A 763 -18.93 23.07 19.82
C SER A 763 -19.78 21.83 19.54
N ALA A 764 -21.09 21.89 19.85
CA ALA A 764 -22.05 20.84 19.54
C ALA A 764 -22.14 20.55 18.03
N ALA A 765 -22.05 21.58 17.17
CA ALA A 765 -22.04 21.40 15.71
C ALA A 765 -20.90 20.49 15.27
N SER A 766 -19.69 20.73 15.79
CA SER A 766 -18.52 19.89 15.48
C SER A 766 -18.70 18.46 15.97
N ARG A 767 -19.22 18.26 17.18
CA ARG A 767 -19.43 16.90 17.73
C ARG A 767 -20.43 16.10 16.89
N ILE A 768 -21.57 16.72 16.53
CA ILE A 768 -22.64 16.06 15.78
C ILE A 768 -22.15 15.70 14.38
N ILE A 769 -21.51 16.64 13.68
CA ILE A 769 -20.99 16.40 12.32
C ILE A 769 -19.88 15.34 12.35
N ASN A 770 -18.91 15.43 13.26
CA ASN A 770 -17.83 14.45 13.35
C ASN A 770 -18.36 13.03 13.61
N LYS A 771 -19.45 12.90 14.39
CA LYS A 771 -20.10 11.60 14.64
C LYS A 771 -20.87 11.10 13.42
N ALA A 772 -21.62 11.97 12.74
CA ALA A 772 -22.38 11.60 11.54
C ALA A 772 -21.48 11.23 10.34
N LEU A 773 -20.31 11.87 10.22
CA LEU A 773 -19.38 11.69 9.09
C LEU A 773 -18.29 10.62 9.33
N GLN A 774 -18.44 9.77 10.35
CA GLN A 774 -17.55 8.62 10.53
C GLN A 774 -17.59 7.71 9.29
N LYS A 775 -16.43 7.19 8.90
CA LYS A 775 -16.31 6.38 7.69
C LYS A 775 -16.95 5.02 7.88
N ASP A 776 -16.69 4.40 9.03
CA ASP A 776 -17.37 3.19 9.46
C ASP A 776 -18.83 3.50 9.85
N PRO A 777 -19.84 2.89 9.19
CA PRO A 777 -21.24 3.00 9.57
C PRO A 777 -21.53 2.67 11.04
N TYR A 778 -20.77 1.75 11.65
CA TYR A 778 -20.95 1.35 13.05
C TYR A 778 -20.46 2.41 14.05
N GLU A 779 -19.58 3.31 13.62
CA GLU A 779 -19.09 4.42 14.44
C GLU A 779 -19.97 5.67 14.35
N ARG A 780 -21.00 5.67 13.49
CA ARG A 780 -21.98 6.76 13.39
C ARG A 780 -23.00 6.69 14.53
N TYR A 781 -24.06 7.49 14.45
CA TYR A 781 -25.26 7.29 15.29
C TYR A 781 -25.91 5.94 14.95
N GLN A 782 -26.39 5.21 15.95
CA GLN A 782 -26.97 3.88 15.71
C GLN A 782 -28.28 3.97 14.93
N ASN A 783 -29.01 5.06 15.12
CA ASN A 783 -30.24 5.39 14.42
C ASN A 783 -30.39 6.91 14.27
N ALA A 784 -31.27 7.36 13.37
CA ALA A 784 -31.43 8.78 13.10
C ALA A 784 -32.10 9.55 14.26
N ALA A 785 -32.90 8.89 15.11
CA ALA A 785 -33.48 9.51 16.30
C ALA A 785 -32.42 9.93 17.34
N GLU A 786 -31.31 9.19 17.48
CA GLU A 786 -30.17 9.63 18.30
C GLU A 786 -29.55 10.93 17.79
N MET A 787 -29.42 11.07 16.47
CA MET A 787 -28.94 12.31 15.85
C MET A 787 -29.93 13.46 16.07
N ALA A 788 -31.24 13.21 15.93
CA ALA A 788 -32.29 14.19 16.21
C ALA A 788 -32.24 14.70 17.66
N LYS A 789 -32.09 13.78 18.62
CA LYS A 789 -31.93 14.12 20.05
C LYS A 789 -30.67 14.96 20.29
N ALA A 790 -29.55 14.61 19.67
CA ALA A 790 -28.32 15.38 19.79
C ALA A 790 -28.44 16.80 19.25
N LEU A 791 -29.16 16.99 18.14
CA LEU A 791 -29.44 18.30 17.53
C LEU A 791 -30.35 19.14 18.42
N ARG A 792 -31.43 18.56 18.97
CA ARG A 792 -32.35 19.28 19.87
C ARG A 792 -31.68 19.70 21.18
N ASN A 793 -30.79 18.87 21.73
CA ASN A 793 -30.00 19.22 22.92
C ASN A 793 -28.96 20.33 22.67
N ALA A 794 -28.71 20.68 21.40
CA ALA A 794 -27.73 21.69 21.00
C ALA A 794 -28.37 23.06 20.68
N ILE A 795 -29.71 23.13 20.65
CA ILE A 795 -30.52 24.35 20.61
C ILE A 795 -30.68 24.85 22.04
#